data_AF-A0A2E9RWQ3-F1
#
_entry.id   AF-A0A2E9RWQ3-F1
#
_cell.length_a   1.000
_cell.length_b   1.000
_cell.length_c   1.000
_cell.angle_alpha   90.00
_cell.angle_beta   90.00
_cell.angle_gamma   90.00
#
_symmetry.space_group_name_H-M   'P 1'
#
loop_
_entity.id
_entity.type
_entity.pdbx_description
1 polymer ?
#
loop_
_entity_poly.entity_id
_entity_poly.type
_entity_poly.pdbx_seq_one_letter_code
_entity_poly.pdbx_strand_id
1 'polypeptide(L)'
;MNRIVTLTLALALPVIAGATPFIVKDGEARAEIVLAEDAPRSTRFAARDLQVYVGKMTGAKLAIVPKPSETGLVKLFVGESVGTRALKLSTKGMEHGAYRLISGSDWLAFLGNDTDFVPTEPWAKRNSDRVTGKDQRAWEKASGTPFGVPNGGMYKNRERMPAELAREPDERYWTFDERGSFNAVCGFLKQLGVRWYLPGELGEVVPKHATIALPKLDTIVKPDFPLRQFSVRFGTANDPTTMWMMRLGTRNPYGLMVAHGMHTMTHNEYTLKNHPDWFALYGGKRDTKPGERLNHLCYSNPELFQATVKWARAQFDVYDYTSVSIMPPDAYGSICQCKLCEGKQIDEMGSRGKLSNHVWDFANRVAKEVGKTHPKKKILCCAYGANTNPPTNIDKLEPNVQVMIVGGRRPRNTLPEQREAIAQLQDGWRAKTDNPIMIFENYPNSSRGFYLPAFVSKVQGESINKLKGVSLGEDIWLSMRQDFDTVDIGFNHFQVYFTALAYWDSKAYDPAAELAEYCRLFYGPAGKPMQVFFEYCEPNYQAMEKNKTKVDRALALFDAAKAAVPADSVYAKRLGLIDVFLSTLRSKSKLLGRKRGPVPNMRTVGSWEPKEPIVIDGKLDDQHWERHRNWSVGRLRELQTGAQPVFGTTVMSAWDRSGQNLYFAIRCDERPGEKLNVTSTKREDEAMWYGDCVEIHLETDSHSYYQLAVNPAGALVDIDRGVDRHSWFRWESQAEVATHVADDHWTVEIRIPVTTDENDPLNFVVGRKPSVSLPWHFNVCRQRIREHGAEYSAFSPTGTAGFHAPRKFAQFYAGHSTRFDFDPEYTDYLVAGKAADALLRGRTNKDALAAYVALAALDKSTELQQATALSRAATAARNLKDYAKADALANRISLSAMAKTVRMKTLLAQRKPADLLEQYGKEDFSKWPFPHVSPAAFARAQAHIQTQNGKAAEADLQIAFSLTSDKRLRTSILVNLGHNHETNLKDDAGALAAYRRNFEGKERIGGAEEFRSVQQAARILSRQGKHDDALKTLARIDAVKQTGSWRATTYAIQGDLLTAAGRKQEARVAYQNALAKPGLPKTWHEAIEKKLQ
;
A
#
# COMPACT_ATOMS: atom_id res chain seq x y z
N MET A 1 -23.46 -44.08 -88.58
CA MET A 1 -22.78 -43.81 -89.85
C MET A 1 -21.53 -42.98 -89.58
N ASN A 2 -20.39 -43.41 -90.15
CA ASN A 2 -19.10 -42.71 -90.34
C ASN A 2 -18.26 -42.38 -89.09
N ARG A 3 -16.95 -42.61 -88.97
CA ARG A 3 -15.85 -43.24 -89.76
C ARG A 3 -14.67 -43.41 -88.75
N ILE A 4 -14.06 -44.59 -88.59
CA ILE A 4 -12.70 -44.99 -89.04
C ILE A 4 -11.57 -43.98 -88.75
N VAL A 5 -10.56 -44.36 -87.91
CA VAL A 5 -9.14 -44.64 -88.25
C VAL A 5 -8.33 -45.04 -86.99
N THR A 6 -7.52 -46.07 -87.18
CA THR A 6 -6.56 -46.83 -86.35
C THR A 6 -5.19 -46.14 -86.22
N LEU A 7 -4.44 -46.29 -85.10
CA LEU A 7 -3.04 -46.84 -85.00
C LEU A 7 -2.33 -46.55 -83.64
N THR A 8 -2.13 -47.63 -82.87
CA THR A 8 -0.92 -48.21 -82.22
C THR A 8 0.24 -47.38 -81.59
N LEU A 9 0.54 -47.79 -80.34
CA LEU A 9 1.84 -48.02 -79.63
C LEU A 9 2.80 -46.87 -79.26
N ALA A 10 3.03 -46.71 -77.95
CA ALA A 10 4.36 -46.80 -77.33
C ALA A 10 4.25 -46.94 -75.80
N LEU A 11 4.89 -47.97 -75.23
CA LEU A 11 5.15 -48.08 -73.80
C LEU A 11 5.96 -46.86 -73.33
N ALA A 12 5.46 -46.17 -72.30
CA ALA A 12 6.28 -45.36 -71.41
C ALA A 12 5.96 -45.78 -69.96
N LEU A 13 7.04 -46.10 -69.26
CA LEU A 13 7.19 -46.56 -67.88
C LEU A 13 6.14 -46.03 -66.88
N PRO A 14 5.79 -46.82 -65.84
CA PRO A 14 5.04 -46.28 -64.71
C PRO A 14 5.91 -45.21 -64.05
N VAL A 15 5.44 -43.96 -64.05
CA VAL A 15 5.91 -42.96 -63.10
C VAL A 15 5.59 -43.52 -61.72
N ILE A 16 6.60 -44.09 -61.06
CA ILE A 16 6.53 -44.41 -59.64
C ILE A 16 6.29 -43.07 -58.95
N ALA A 17 5.05 -42.82 -58.55
CA ALA A 17 4.71 -41.77 -57.61
C ALA A 17 5.46 -42.09 -56.31
N GLY A 18 6.61 -41.45 -56.10
CA GLY A 18 7.39 -41.60 -54.88
C GLY A 18 6.52 -41.26 -53.68
N ALA A 19 6.20 -42.27 -52.86
CA ALA A 19 5.38 -42.11 -51.67
C ALA A 19 6.01 -41.05 -50.74
N THR A 20 5.20 -40.11 -50.25
CA THR A 20 5.68 -39.09 -49.32
C THR A 20 6.27 -39.76 -48.06
N PRO A 21 7.49 -39.43 -47.64
CA PRO A 21 8.07 -39.94 -46.39
C PRO A 21 7.27 -39.45 -45.17
N PHE A 22 7.16 -40.31 -44.15
CA PHE A 22 6.40 -40.02 -42.93
C PHE A 22 7.31 -40.05 -41.71
N ILE A 23 7.04 -39.16 -40.75
CA ILE A 23 7.62 -39.22 -39.39
C ILE A 23 6.89 -40.28 -38.58
N VAL A 24 5.56 -40.25 -38.64
CA VAL A 24 4.66 -41.29 -38.12
C VAL A 24 3.61 -41.56 -39.18
N LYS A 25 3.26 -42.83 -39.38
CA LYS A 25 2.17 -43.22 -40.29
C LYS A 25 1.25 -44.18 -39.55
N ASP A 26 -0.02 -43.82 -39.44
CA ASP A 26 -1.08 -44.65 -38.85
C ASP A 26 -0.75 -45.15 -37.43
N GLY A 27 -0.07 -44.31 -36.63
CA GLY A 27 0.35 -44.61 -35.26
C GLY A 27 1.69 -45.35 -35.16
N GLU A 28 2.33 -45.69 -36.28
CA GLU A 28 3.62 -46.38 -36.31
C GLU A 28 4.79 -45.40 -36.54
N ALA A 29 5.87 -45.58 -35.76
CA ALA A 29 7.08 -44.79 -35.92
C ALA A 29 7.75 -45.08 -37.27
N ARG A 30 7.94 -44.04 -38.09
CA ARG A 30 8.63 -44.11 -39.40
C ARG A 30 9.88 -43.22 -39.45
N ALA A 31 10.27 -42.72 -38.29
CA ALA A 31 11.44 -41.89 -38.07
C ALA A 31 12.19 -42.28 -36.79
N GLU A 32 13.44 -41.84 -36.72
CA GLU A 32 14.28 -41.87 -35.54
C GLU A 32 14.83 -40.47 -35.24
N ILE A 33 15.00 -40.16 -33.96
CA ILE A 33 15.61 -38.92 -33.49
C ILE A 33 17.11 -39.16 -33.36
N VAL A 34 17.88 -38.43 -34.16
CA VAL A 34 19.35 -38.50 -34.16
C VAL A 34 19.88 -37.38 -33.28
N LEU A 35 20.54 -37.75 -32.18
CA LEU A 35 21.08 -36.84 -31.18
C LEU A 35 22.54 -37.19 -30.91
N ALA A 36 23.46 -36.26 -31.14
CA ALA A 36 24.89 -36.52 -30.95
C ALA A 36 25.22 -36.93 -29.49
N GLU A 37 26.18 -37.85 -29.31
CA GLU A 37 26.59 -38.32 -27.98
C GLU A 37 27.08 -37.18 -27.09
N ASP A 38 27.66 -36.13 -27.68
CA ASP A 38 28.19 -34.92 -27.05
C ASP A 38 27.22 -33.72 -27.08
N ALA A 39 25.98 -33.89 -27.56
CA ALA A 39 24.95 -32.86 -27.62
C ALA A 39 24.80 -31.99 -26.34
N PRO A 40 24.65 -30.65 -26.46
CA PRO A 40 24.44 -29.76 -25.32
C PRO A 40 23.24 -30.12 -24.42
N ARG A 41 23.20 -29.58 -23.19
CA ARG A 41 22.11 -29.82 -22.22
C ARG A 41 20.74 -29.49 -22.80
N SER A 42 20.60 -28.33 -23.44
CA SER A 42 19.35 -27.86 -24.04
C SER A 42 18.90 -28.73 -25.22
N THR A 43 19.84 -29.26 -26.00
CA THR A 43 19.59 -30.15 -27.14
C THR A 43 19.05 -31.52 -26.69
N ARG A 44 19.52 -32.04 -25.55
CA ARG A 44 18.96 -33.26 -24.92
C ARG A 44 17.50 -33.08 -24.49
N PHE A 45 17.17 -31.93 -23.88
CA PHE A 45 15.78 -31.58 -23.61
C PHE A 45 14.94 -31.49 -24.89
N ALA A 46 15.52 -30.99 -25.99
CA ALA A 46 14.83 -30.86 -27.26
C ALA A 46 14.45 -32.23 -27.85
N ALA A 47 15.37 -33.19 -27.86
CA ALA A 47 15.11 -34.56 -28.31
C ALA A 47 14.03 -35.24 -27.47
N ARG A 48 14.08 -35.07 -26.14
CA ARG A 48 13.04 -35.58 -25.22
C ARG A 48 11.68 -34.98 -25.55
N ASP A 49 11.57 -33.66 -25.64
CA ASP A 49 10.28 -32.99 -25.90
C ASP A 49 9.74 -33.40 -27.29
N LEU A 50 10.59 -33.54 -28.32
CA LEU A 50 10.17 -34.06 -29.62
C LEU A 50 9.55 -35.46 -29.51
N GLN A 51 10.25 -36.40 -28.84
CA GLN A 51 9.74 -37.76 -28.63
C GLN A 51 8.42 -37.77 -27.86
N VAL A 52 8.36 -37.03 -26.74
CA VAL A 52 7.20 -36.97 -25.85
C VAL A 52 5.97 -36.42 -26.57
N TYR A 53 6.10 -35.30 -27.28
CA TYR A 53 4.94 -34.69 -27.94
C TYR A 53 4.51 -35.46 -29.18
N VAL A 54 5.43 -36.02 -29.98
CA VAL A 54 5.06 -36.94 -31.07
C VAL A 54 4.30 -38.16 -30.51
N GLY A 55 4.77 -38.73 -29.39
CA GLY A 55 4.06 -39.80 -28.70
C GLY A 55 2.68 -39.38 -28.19
N LYS A 56 2.56 -38.21 -27.54
CA LYS A 56 1.27 -37.68 -27.08
C LYS A 56 0.28 -37.44 -28.24
N MET A 57 0.77 -37.00 -29.40
CA MET A 57 -0.07 -36.73 -30.59
C MET A 57 -0.53 -38.03 -31.28
N THR A 58 0.39 -38.99 -31.43
CA THR A 58 0.23 -40.11 -32.37
C THR A 58 0.15 -41.50 -31.73
N GLY A 59 0.60 -41.66 -30.48
CA GLY A 59 0.81 -42.96 -29.83
C GLY A 59 2.18 -43.59 -30.15
N ALA A 60 2.89 -43.14 -31.19
CA ALA A 60 4.18 -43.69 -31.60
C ALA A 60 5.34 -43.16 -30.74
N LYS A 61 6.22 -44.06 -30.26
CA LYS A 61 7.47 -43.67 -29.61
C LYS A 61 8.64 -43.75 -30.61
N LEU A 62 9.17 -42.60 -31.01
CA LEU A 62 10.36 -42.54 -31.88
C LEU A 62 11.61 -42.94 -31.09
N ALA A 63 12.49 -43.75 -31.66
CA ALA A 63 13.78 -44.07 -31.03
C ALA A 63 14.69 -42.82 -30.99
N ILE A 64 15.47 -42.64 -29.92
CA ILE A 64 16.55 -41.64 -29.86
C ILE A 64 17.87 -42.41 -30.01
N VAL A 65 18.64 -42.09 -31.04
CA VAL A 65 19.86 -42.80 -31.42
C VAL A 65 21.05 -41.84 -31.61
N PRO A 66 22.29 -42.25 -31.30
CA PRO A 66 23.48 -41.40 -31.44
C PRO A 66 23.90 -41.16 -32.90
N LYS A 67 23.52 -42.08 -33.79
CA LYS A 67 23.78 -42.05 -35.23
C LYS A 67 22.60 -42.70 -35.98
N PRO A 68 22.37 -42.35 -37.25
CA PRO A 68 21.31 -42.98 -38.04
C PRO A 68 21.45 -44.50 -38.12
N SER A 69 20.33 -45.22 -38.05
CA SER A 69 20.28 -46.66 -38.30
C SER A 69 20.20 -46.97 -39.79
N GLU A 70 20.62 -48.17 -40.21
CA GLU A 70 20.60 -48.62 -41.61
C GLU A 70 19.19 -49.05 -42.09
N THR A 71 18.14 -48.64 -41.38
CA THR A 71 16.77 -49.16 -41.52
C THR A 71 15.91 -48.37 -42.51
N GLY A 72 16.46 -47.36 -43.19
CA GLY A 72 15.71 -46.52 -44.13
C GLY A 72 14.68 -45.58 -43.49
N LEU A 73 14.66 -45.45 -42.16
CA LEU A 73 13.80 -44.51 -41.43
C LEU A 73 14.15 -43.05 -41.78
N VAL A 74 13.18 -42.15 -41.57
CA VAL A 74 13.41 -40.71 -41.64
C VAL A 74 14.29 -40.26 -40.48
N LYS A 75 15.33 -39.48 -40.76
CA LYS A 75 16.32 -39.03 -39.76
C LYS A 75 15.92 -37.65 -39.24
N LEU A 76 15.60 -37.55 -37.95
CA LEU A 76 15.30 -36.29 -37.27
C LEU A 76 16.53 -35.80 -36.51
N PHE A 77 17.39 -35.02 -37.14
CA PHE A 77 18.61 -34.50 -36.53
C PHE A 77 18.29 -33.36 -35.55
N VAL A 78 18.54 -33.55 -34.26
CA VAL A 78 18.33 -32.52 -33.23
C VAL A 78 19.68 -31.94 -32.82
N GLY A 79 19.92 -30.69 -33.20
CA GLY A 79 21.19 -29.99 -33.02
C GLY A 79 22.27 -30.41 -34.02
N GLU A 80 23.48 -29.90 -33.81
CA GLU A 80 24.64 -30.28 -34.63
C GLU A 80 25.08 -31.72 -34.36
N SER A 81 25.39 -32.45 -35.43
CA SER A 81 25.84 -33.84 -35.37
C SER A 81 26.73 -34.16 -36.58
N VAL A 82 27.31 -35.36 -36.62
CA VAL A 82 28.04 -35.86 -37.79
C VAL A 82 27.16 -35.82 -39.05
N GLY A 83 25.87 -36.17 -38.92
CA GLY A 83 24.93 -36.17 -40.04
C GLY A 83 24.64 -34.77 -40.57
N THR A 84 24.40 -33.78 -39.69
CA THR A 84 24.14 -32.41 -40.15
C THR A 84 25.37 -31.76 -40.79
N ARG A 85 26.58 -32.12 -40.33
CA ARG A 85 27.84 -31.72 -40.98
C ARG A 85 28.03 -32.37 -42.35
N ALA A 86 27.72 -33.66 -42.50
CA ALA A 86 27.75 -34.35 -43.79
C ALA A 86 26.78 -33.71 -44.80
N LEU A 87 25.63 -33.23 -44.32
CA LEU A 87 24.65 -32.46 -45.09
C LEU A 87 25.06 -30.99 -45.34
N LYS A 88 26.24 -30.56 -44.87
CA LYS A 88 26.77 -29.19 -44.98
C LYS A 88 25.82 -28.12 -44.43
N LEU A 89 25.06 -28.46 -43.38
CA LEU A 89 24.19 -27.52 -42.69
C LEU A 89 25.01 -26.67 -41.70
N SER A 90 24.65 -25.40 -41.56
CA SER A 90 25.35 -24.45 -40.68
C SER A 90 24.38 -23.70 -39.78
N THR A 91 24.83 -23.43 -38.55
CA THR A 91 24.17 -22.59 -37.53
C THR A 91 24.71 -21.16 -37.51
N LYS A 92 25.65 -20.81 -38.40
CA LYS A 92 26.28 -19.48 -38.45
C LYS A 92 25.23 -18.38 -38.62
N GLY A 93 25.29 -17.37 -37.75
CA GLY A 93 24.35 -16.23 -37.74
C GLY A 93 23.01 -16.52 -37.05
N MET A 94 22.83 -17.70 -36.43
CA MET A 94 21.67 -18.02 -35.59
C MET A 94 21.89 -17.55 -34.15
N GLU A 95 21.88 -16.24 -33.94
CA GLU A 95 22.13 -15.64 -32.63
C GLU A 95 20.86 -15.56 -31.76
N HIS A 96 21.06 -15.42 -30.45
CA HIS A 96 20.00 -15.13 -29.47
C HIS A 96 18.87 -16.16 -29.39
N GLY A 97 19.17 -17.42 -29.68
CA GLY A 97 18.22 -18.53 -29.73
C GLY A 97 17.45 -18.64 -31.05
N ALA A 98 17.85 -17.91 -32.11
CA ALA A 98 17.36 -18.16 -33.46
C ALA A 98 17.61 -19.61 -33.89
N TYR A 99 16.81 -20.09 -34.83
CA TYR A 99 16.85 -21.48 -35.25
C TYR A 99 16.46 -21.69 -36.71
N ARG A 100 16.79 -22.86 -37.24
CA ARG A 100 16.41 -23.31 -38.59
C ARG A 100 15.75 -24.68 -38.56
N LEU A 101 14.66 -24.80 -39.31
CA LEU A 101 14.03 -26.06 -39.67
C LEU A 101 14.30 -26.31 -41.15
N ILE A 102 15.00 -27.40 -41.47
CA ILE A 102 15.31 -27.76 -42.86
C ILE A 102 15.18 -29.26 -43.08
N SER A 103 14.52 -29.67 -44.17
CA SER A 103 14.27 -31.07 -44.52
C SER A 103 14.80 -31.45 -45.90
N GLY A 104 15.23 -32.70 -46.05
CA GLY A 104 15.50 -33.34 -47.34
C GLY A 104 14.45 -34.40 -47.71
N SER A 105 14.84 -35.36 -48.56
CA SER A 105 13.97 -36.45 -49.00
C SER A 105 13.63 -37.47 -47.91
N ASP A 106 14.48 -37.60 -46.90
CA ASP A 106 14.36 -38.63 -45.86
C ASP A 106 14.93 -38.14 -44.51
N TRP A 107 15.03 -36.82 -44.31
CA TRP A 107 15.54 -36.24 -43.09
C TRP A 107 14.96 -34.84 -42.80
N LEU A 108 14.96 -34.45 -41.51
CA LEU A 108 14.62 -33.11 -41.02
C LEU A 108 15.63 -32.74 -39.92
N ALA A 109 16.16 -31.52 -39.98
CA ALA A 109 17.11 -31.00 -39.00
C ALA A 109 16.52 -29.83 -38.21
N PHE A 110 16.71 -29.88 -36.90
CA PHE A 110 16.34 -28.88 -35.90
C PHE A 110 17.61 -28.20 -35.41
N LEU A 111 17.97 -27.07 -36.01
CA LEU A 111 19.28 -26.46 -35.82
C LEU A 111 19.20 -25.11 -35.11
N GLY A 112 20.14 -24.87 -34.21
CA GLY A 112 20.42 -23.56 -33.64
C GLY A 112 21.78 -23.51 -32.97
N ASN A 113 22.26 -22.31 -32.64
CA ASN A 113 23.56 -22.12 -31.99
C ASN A 113 23.45 -22.40 -30.48
N ASP A 114 23.46 -23.67 -30.09
CA ASP A 114 23.35 -24.11 -28.70
C ASP A 114 24.71 -24.02 -27.98
N THR A 115 24.70 -23.58 -26.72
CA THR A 115 25.91 -23.52 -25.89
C THR A 115 25.59 -23.93 -24.45
N ASP A 116 26.49 -24.70 -23.86
CA ASP A 116 26.47 -24.99 -22.42
C ASP A 116 27.24 -23.90 -21.69
N PHE A 117 26.51 -23.07 -20.93
CA PHE A 117 27.11 -22.03 -20.12
C PHE A 117 28.05 -22.62 -19.06
N VAL A 118 29.23 -22.02 -18.95
CA VAL A 118 30.22 -22.30 -17.91
C VAL A 118 30.43 -21.03 -17.09
N PRO A 119 30.13 -21.03 -15.79
CA PRO A 119 30.28 -19.84 -14.96
C PRO A 119 31.75 -19.49 -14.73
N THR A 120 32.09 -18.21 -14.88
CA THR A 120 33.42 -17.68 -14.54
C THR A 120 33.59 -17.58 -13.02
N GLU A 121 34.68 -18.14 -12.48
CA GLU A 121 35.03 -18.03 -11.05
C GLU A 121 35.59 -16.62 -10.73
N PRO A 122 35.37 -16.08 -9.51
CA PRO A 122 34.69 -16.71 -8.38
C PRO A 122 33.18 -16.48 -8.38
N TRP A 123 32.41 -17.44 -7.91
CA TRP A 123 30.97 -17.27 -7.63
C TRP A 123 30.48 -18.16 -6.49
N ALA A 124 29.35 -17.80 -5.87
CA ALA A 124 28.79 -18.58 -4.77
C ALA A 124 28.08 -19.84 -5.26
N LYS A 125 28.54 -21.04 -4.87
CA LYS A 125 27.97 -22.33 -5.31
C LYS A 125 26.71 -22.70 -4.54
N ARG A 126 26.54 -22.11 -3.35
CA ARG A 126 25.41 -22.28 -2.41
C ARG A 126 25.32 -21.09 -1.46
N ASN A 127 24.23 -20.99 -0.71
CA ASN A 127 24.01 -19.87 0.21
C ASN A 127 25.09 -19.76 1.31
N SER A 128 25.62 -20.89 1.79
CA SER A 128 26.64 -20.90 2.85
C SER A 128 27.94 -20.21 2.42
N ASP A 129 28.29 -20.24 1.14
CA ASP A 129 29.49 -19.55 0.64
C ASP A 129 29.37 -18.03 0.84
N ARG A 130 28.16 -17.48 0.67
CA ARG A 130 27.85 -16.07 0.92
C ARG A 130 27.88 -15.72 2.40
N VAL A 131 27.19 -16.51 3.21
CA VAL A 131 27.03 -16.26 4.66
C VAL A 131 28.39 -16.27 5.36
N THR A 132 29.31 -17.13 4.91
CA THR A 132 30.68 -17.22 5.44
C THR A 132 31.66 -16.22 4.79
N GLY A 133 31.21 -15.42 3.83
CA GLY A 133 32.04 -14.48 3.05
C GLY A 133 33.11 -15.14 2.19
N LYS A 134 32.98 -16.45 1.89
CA LYS A 134 33.98 -17.20 1.10
C LYS A 134 34.06 -16.68 -0.33
N ASP A 135 32.91 -16.45 -0.95
CA ASP A 135 32.79 -15.87 -2.29
C ASP A 135 33.31 -14.43 -2.31
N GLN A 136 33.00 -13.63 -1.28
CA GLN A 136 33.47 -12.25 -1.14
C GLN A 136 35.01 -12.19 -1.10
N ARG A 137 35.67 -13.01 -0.27
CA ARG A 137 37.15 -13.06 -0.21
C ARG A 137 37.78 -13.47 -1.54
N ALA A 138 37.15 -14.42 -2.26
CA ALA A 138 37.63 -14.84 -3.57
C ALA A 138 37.48 -13.72 -4.61
N TRP A 139 36.36 -12.98 -4.57
CA TRP A 139 36.12 -11.81 -5.41
C TRP A 139 37.12 -10.68 -5.12
N GLU A 140 37.43 -10.40 -3.86
CA GLU A 140 38.42 -9.38 -3.49
C GLU A 140 39.80 -9.71 -4.06
N LYS A 141 40.20 -10.99 -3.99
CA LYS A 141 41.45 -11.47 -4.58
C LYS A 141 41.47 -11.32 -6.11
N ALA A 142 40.36 -11.63 -6.79
CA ALA A 142 40.28 -11.57 -8.25
C ALA A 142 40.14 -10.13 -8.79
N SER A 143 39.35 -9.29 -8.12
CA SER A 143 39.01 -7.94 -8.57
C SER A 143 39.98 -6.86 -8.10
N GLY A 144 40.73 -7.10 -7.02
CA GLY A 144 41.52 -6.07 -6.37
C GLY A 144 40.68 -4.93 -5.77
N THR A 145 39.41 -5.21 -5.46
CA THR A 145 38.47 -4.26 -4.84
C THR A 145 37.81 -4.86 -3.59
N PRO A 146 37.55 -4.07 -2.54
CA PRO A 146 36.83 -4.52 -1.34
C PRO A 146 35.30 -4.51 -1.51
N PHE A 147 34.81 -4.25 -2.73
CA PHE A 147 33.40 -4.08 -3.01
C PHE A 147 32.69 -5.43 -3.13
N GLY A 148 31.36 -5.46 -2.92
CA GLY A 148 30.59 -6.70 -2.85
C GLY A 148 30.56 -7.48 -4.17
N VAL A 149 30.61 -8.82 -4.06
CA VAL A 149 30.59 -9.76 -5.19
C VAL A 149 29.28 -9.67 -6.02
N PRO A 150 29.35 -9.35 -7.32
CA PRO A 150 28.17 -9.27 -8.20
C PRO A 150 27.45 -10.61 -8.38
N ASN A 151 28.20 -11.71 -8.48
CA ASN A 151 27.68 -13.06 -8.75
C ASN A 151 27.24 -13.85 -7.49
N GLY A 152 27.04 -13.19 -6.34
CA GLY A 152 26.62 -13.89 -5.11
C GLY A 152 25.28 -14.63 -5.21
N GLY A 153 24.42 -14.27 -6.17
CA GLY A 153 23.14 -14.95 -6.41
C GLY A 153 23.16 -16.07 -7.45
N MET A 154 24.32 -16.38 -8.06
CA MET A 154 24.42 -17.19 -9.27
C MET A 154 23.92 -18.64 -9.10
N TYR A 155 24.09 -19.26 -7.93
CA TYR A 155 23.57 -20.62 -7.66
C TYR A 155 22.05 -20.75 -7.82
N LYS A 156 21.29 -19.65 -7.80
CA LYS A 156 19.84 -19.66 -8.02
C LYS A 156 19.44 -19.77 -9.49
N ASN A 157 20.38 -19.67 -10.44
CA ASN A 157 20.12 -19.69 -11.88
C ASN A 157 20.41 -21.05 -12.55
N ARG A 158 20.58 -22.12 -11.75
CA ARG A 158 20.83 -23.47 -12.24
C ARG A 158 19.95 -24.48 -11.54
N GLU A 159 19.61 -25.56 -12.23
CA GLU A 159 18.88 -26.70 -11.68
C GLU A 159 19.51 -28.01 -12.15
N ARG A 160 19.31 -29.10 -11.41
CA ARG A 160 19.80 -30.43 -11.74
C ARG A 160 19.13 -30.97 -13.00
N MET A 161 19.92 -31.52 -13.92
CA MET A 161 19.40 -32.25 -15.07
C MET A 161 18.58 -33.47 -14.61
N PRO A 162 17.44 -33.78 -15.25
CA PRO A 162 16.75 -35.05 -15.02
C PRO A 162 17.70 -36.24 -15.22
N ALA A 163 17.60 -37.25 -14.36
CA ALA A 163 18.56 -38.36 -14.32
C ALA A 163 18.65 -39.10 -15.66
N GLU A 164 17.53 -39.20 -16.38
CA GLU A 164 17.45 -39.83 -17.70
C GLU A 164 18.10 -39.02 -18.83
N LEU A 165 18.36 -37.73 -18.60
CA LEU A 165 19.03 -36.84 -19.56
C LEU A 165 20.46 -36.52 -19.14
N ALA A 166 20.82 -36.64 -17.87
CA ALA A 166 22.13 -36.28 -17.34
C ALA A 166 23.22 -37.23 -17.86
N ARG A 167 24.38 -36.67 -18.21
CA ARG A 167 25.61 -37.45 -18.48
C ARG A 167 26.35 -37.78 -17.19
N GLU A 168 26.27 -36.87 -16.22
CA GLU A 168 26.97 -36.95 -14.95
C GLU A 168 25.99 -36.83 -13.77
N PRO A 169 26.25 -37.48 -12.61
CA PRO A 169 25.31 -37.54 -11.48
C PRO A 169 24.88 -36.20 -10.84
N ASP A 170 25.64 -35.11 -11.03
CA ASP A 170 25.25 -33.75 -10.59
C ASP A 170 25.34 -32.74 -11.74
N GLU A 171 25.09 -33.19 -12.97
CA GLU A 171 24.99 -32.27 -14.11
C GLU A 171 23.85 -31.27 -13.89
N ARG A 172 24.11 -29.99 -14.16
CA ARG A 172 23.14 -28.90 -13.99
C ARG A 172 23.00 -28.09 -15.26
N TYR A 173 21.78 -27.72 -15.60
CA TYR A 173 21.48 -26.78 -16.68
C TYR A 173 21.25 -25.39 -16.13
N TRP A 174 21.48 -24.40 -16.99
CA TRP A 174 21.53 -23.00 -16.59
C TRP A 174 20.47 -22.18 -17.31
N THR A 175 20.00 -21.14 -16.61
CA THR A 175 19.14 -20.11 -17.19
C THR A 175 19.82 -19.45 -18.42
N PHE A 176 21.16 -19.43 -18.40
CA PHE A 176 22.05 -18.82 -19.39
C PHE A 176 22.47 -19.73 -20.57
N ASP A 177 22.12 -21.02 -20.56
CA ASP A 177 22.41 -21.91 -21.69
C ASP A 177 21.71 -21.37 -22.95
N GLU A 178 22.38 -21.36 -24.11
CA GLU A 178 21.72 -21.05 -25.39
C GLU A 178 20.95 -22.27 -25.90
N ARG A 179 19.78 -22.01 -26.51
CA ARG A 179 18.73 -23.03 -26.71
C ARG A 179 18.11 -22.98 -28.10
N GLY A 180 18.91 -22.70 -29.13
CA GLY A 180 18.44 -22.60 -30.51
C GLY A 180 17.76 -23.87 -31.02
N SER A 181 18.36 -25.06 -30.86
CA SER A 181 17.74 -26.31 -31.33
C SER A 181 16.52 -26.71 -30.50
N PHE A 182 16.49 -26.35 -29.21
CA PHE A 182 15.29 -26.49 -28.38
C PHE A 182 14.14 -25.62 -28.91
N ASN A 183 14.42 -24.36 -29.27
CA ASN A 183 13.45 -23.47 -29.90
C ASN A 183 13.00 -24.02 -31.27
N ALA A 184 13.88 -24.67 -32.04
CA ALA A 184 13.54 -25.32 -33.30
C ALA A 184 12.51 -26.44 -33.12
N VAL A 185 12.76 -27.35 -32.17
CA VAL A 185 11.79 -28.41 -31.82
C VAL A 185 10.47 -27.80 -31.35
N CYS A 186 10.53 -26.80 -30.46
CA CYS A 186 9.31 -26.13 -29.99
C CYS A 186 8.55 -25.44 -31.14
N GLY A 187 9.24 -24.82 -32.08
CA GLY A 187 8.67 -24.20 -33.27
C GLY A 187 7.96 -25.21 -34.17
N PHE A 188 8.59 -26.36 -34.43
CA PHE A 188 7.98 -27.44 -35.19
C PHE A 188 6.75 -28.05 -34.48
N LEU A 189 6.85 -28.32 -33.18
CA LEU A 189 5.72 -28.80 -32.39
C LEU A 189 4.55 -27.80 -32.40
N LYS A 190 4.82 -26.49 -32.38
CA LYS A 190 3.81 -25.45 -32.58
C LYS A 190 3.19 -25.51 -33.97
N GLN A 191 3.95 -25.76 -35.04
CA GLN A 191 3.41 -25.98 -36.39
C GLN A 191 2.50 -27.20 -36.47
N LEU A 192 2.79 -28.25 -35.69
CA LEU A 192 1.92 -29.41 -35.54
C LEU A 192 0.70 -29.17 -34.64
N GLY A 193 0.53 -27.95 -34.09
CA GLY A 193 -0.63 -27.54 -33.29
C GLY A 193 -0.45 -27.65 -31.77
N VAL A 194 0.74 -28.02 -31.27
CA VAL A 194 1.01 -28.04 -29.83
C VAL A 194 1.03 -26.60 -29.27
N ARG A 195 0.44 -26.39 -28.09
CA ARG A 195 0.48 -25.11 -27.37
C ARG A 195 0.80 -25.33 -25.89
N TRP A 196 1.50 -24.35 -25.31
CA TRP A 196 1.87 -24.27 -23.89
C TRP A 196 1.42 -22.94 -23.31
N TYR A 197 0.18 -22.86 -22.87
CA TYR A 197 -0.44 -21.61 -22.41
C TYR A 197 -0.06 -21.24 -20.97
N LEU A 198 0.17 -22.23 -20.10
CA LEU A 198 0.65 -22.04 -18.72
C LEU A 198 1.51 -23.25 -18.26
N PRO A 199 2.17 -23.18 -17.10
CA PRO A 199 2.97 -24.31 -16.58
C PRO A 199 2.16 -25.59 -16.32
N GLY A 200 2.73 -26.74 -16.67
CA GLY A 200 2.14 -28.06 -16.39
C GLY A 200 1.03 -28.48 -17.35
N GLU A 201 0.44 -29.64 -17.10
CA GLU A 201 -0.48 -30.32 -18.04
C GLU A 201 -1.75 -29.52 -18.34
N LEU A 202 -2.27 -28.76 -17.37
CA LEU A 202 -3.43 -27.88 -17.59
C LEU A 202 -3.17 -26.83 -18.68
N GLY A 203 -1.91 -26.43 -18.88
CA GLY A 203 -1.50 -25.48 -19.89
C GLY A 203 -1.29 -26.06 -21.28
N GLU A 204 -1.26 -27.39 -21.42
CA GLU A 204 -0.96 -28.06 -22.67
C GLU A 204 -2.22 -28.21 -23.56
N VAL A 205 -2.06 -27.92 -24.84
CA VAL A 205 -2.99 -28.37 -25.88
C VAL A 205 -2.18 -29.18 -26.87
N VAL A 206 -2.51 -30.47 -26.99
CA VAL A 206 -1.82 -31.41 -27.89
C VAL A 206 -2.87 -32.02 -28.81
N PRO A 207 -2.82 -31.75 -30.12
CA PRO A 207 -3.78 -32.32 -31.06
C PRO A 207 -3.54 -33.82 -31.24
N LYS A 208 -4.57 -34.55 -31.67
CA LYS A 208 -4.48 -35.99 -31.95
C LYS A 208 -4.41 -36.22 -33.45
N HIS A 209 -3.32 -36.84 -33.90
CA HIS A 209 -3.08 -37.18 -35.30
C HIS A 209 -2.42 -38.55 -35.36
N ALA A 210 -2.94 -39.51 -36.13
CA ALA A 210 -2.27 -40.81 -36.30
C ALA A 210 -1.07 -40.73 -37.25
N THR A 211 -1.01 -39.70 -38.11
CA THR A 211 -0.03 -39.58 -39.19
C THR A 211 0.60 -38.19 -39.18
N ILE A 212 1.92 -38.13 -39.25
CA ILE A 212 2.73 -36.93 -39.40
C ILE A 212 3.62 -37.13 -40.62
N ALA A 213 3.35 -36.41 -41.70
CA ALA A 213 4.22 -36.41 -42.88
C ALA A 213 5.54 -35.67 -42.60
N LEU A 214 6.62 -36.05 -43.30
CA LEU A 214 7.83 -35.23 -43.33
C LEU A 214 7.55 -33.96 -44.13
N PRO A 215 7.54 -32.77 -43.51
CA PRO A 215 7.27 -31.53 -44.23
C PRO A 215 8.46 -31.17 -45.12
N LYS A 216 8.21 -30.38 -46.17
CA LYS A 216 9.26 -29.70 -46.95
C LYS A 216 9.49 -28.31 -46.36
N LEU A 217 10.57 -28.15 -45.61
CA LEU A 217 10.94 -26.91 -44.92
C LEU A 217 12.36 -26.48 -45.29
N ASP A 218 12.55 -25.17 -45.40
CA ASP A 218 13.82 -24.49 -45.20
C ASP A 218 13.50 -23.10 -44.64
N THR A 219 13.43 -22.99 -43.32
CA THR A 219 12.97 -21.77 -42.64
C THR A 219 13.87 -21.44 -41.49
N ILE A 220 14.37 -20.20 -41.48
CA ILE A 220 15.11 -19.62 -40.36
C ILE A 220 14.14 -18.70 -39.60
N VAL A 221 13.97 -18.96 -38.31
CA VAL A 221 13.16 -18.13 -37.42
C VAL A 221 14.09 -17.37 -36.48
N LYS A 222 13.92 -16.05 -36.43
CA LYS A 222 14.71 -15.14 -35.61
C LYS A 222 13.81 -14.44 -34.59
N PRO A 223 14.27 -14.26 -33.34
CA PRO A 223 13.58 -13.37 -32.40
C PRO A 223 13.81 -11.91 -32.79
N ASP A 224 12.85 -11.03 -32.50
CA ASP A 224 12.98 -9.58 -32.72
C ASP A 224 13.82 -8.89 -31.63
N PHE A 225 13.90 -9.52 -30.45
CA PHE A 225 14.57 -8.96 -29.28
C PHE A 225 15.63 -9.91 -28.73
N PRO A 226 16.91 -9.51 -28.65
CA PRO A 226 17.96 -10.31 -28.00
C PRO A 226 17.71 -10.59 -26.52
N LEU A 227 17.08 -9.65 -25.79
CA LEU A 227 16.70 -9.78 -24.38
C LEU A 227 15.21 -10.11 -24.25
N ARG A 228 14.88 -11.26 -23.63
CA ARG A 228 13.49 -11.72 -23.43
C ARG A 228 13.36 -12.27 -22.02
N GLN A 229 13.65 -11.44 -21.02
CA GLN A 229 13.83 -11.86 -19.64
C GLN A 229 12.57 -11.61 -18.83
N PHE A 230 12.24 -12.60 -18.00
CA PHE A 230 11.32 -12.47 -16.88
C PHE A 230 12.08 -12.77 -15.60
N SER A 231 11.59 -12.30 -14.45
CA SER A 231 12.17 -12.54 -13.12
C SER A 231 12.00 -13.99 -12.64
N VAL A 232 12.36 -14.96 -13.49
CA VAL A 232 12.36 -16.40 -13.22
C VAL A 232 13.81 -16.87 -13.15
N ARG A 233 14.15 -17.62 -12.10
CA ARG A 233 15.47 -18.25 -11.96
C ARG A 233 15.28 -19.74 -11.78
N PHE A 234 15.97 -20.53 -12.60
CA PHE A 234 15.70 -21.97 -12.72
C PHE A 234 15.87 -22.73 -11.40
N GLY A 235 16.87 -22.38 -10.58
CA GLY A 235 17.09 -23.04 -9.27
C GLY A 235 16.17 -22.56 -8.15
N THR A 236 15.16 -21.74 -8.45
CA THR A 236 14.14 -21.31 -7.49
C THR A 236 12.72 -21.43 -8.02
N ALA A 237 12.53 -21.62 -9.32
CA ALA A 237 11.25 -21.96 -9.90
C ALA A 237 11.06 -23.48 -9.86
N ASN A 238 9.82 -23.95 -9.87
CA ASN A 238 9.56 -25.37 -10.03
C ASN A 238 9.72 -25.81 -11.50
N ASP A 239 9.88 -27.12 -11.69
CA ASP A 239 10.14 -27.72 -13.01
C ASP A 239 9.08 -27.36 -14.08
N PRO A 240 7.76 -27.39 -13.78
CA PRO A 240 6.75 -26.99 -14.76
C PRO A 240 6.95 -25.56 -15.26
N THR A 241 7.27 -24.62 -14.35
CA THR A 241 7.50 -23.21 -14.70
C THR A 241 8.79 -23.04 -15.50
N THR A 242 9.89 -23.68 -15.08
CA THR A 242 11.17 -23.62 -15.80
C THR A 242 11.03 -24.13 -17.24
N MET A 243 10.41 -25.30 -17.43
CA MET A 243 10.19 -25.86 -18.76
C MET A 243 9.25 -25.01 -19.61
N TRP A 244 8.21 -24.43 -19.03
CA TRP A 244 7.31 -23.52 -19.74
C TRP A 244 8.06 -22.29 -20.26
N MET A 245 8.91 -21.66 -19.45
CA MET A 245 9.73 -20.53 -19.85
C MET A 245 10.72 -20.86 -20.98
N MET A 246 11.28 -22.08 -20.97
CA MET A 246 12.10 -22.57 -22.09
C MET A 246 11.27 -22.71 -23.37
N ARG A 247 10.07 -23.31 -23.32
CA ARG A 247 9.18 -23.53 -24.49
C ARG A 247 8.60 -22.25 -25.08
N LEU A 248 8.48 -21.21 -24.27
CA LEU A 248 8.15 -19.86 -24.72
C LEU A 248 9.33 -19.13 -25.39
N GLY A 249 10.54 -19.71 -25.38
CA GLY A 249 11.70 -19.14 -26.05
C GLY A 249 12.26 -17.90 -25.35
N THR A 250 12.00 -17.75 -24.06
CA THR A 250 12.60 -16.69 -23.23
C THR A 250 14.12 -16.84 -23.19
N ARG A 251 14.82 -15.71 -22.99
CA ARG A 251 16.28 -15.67 -23.00
C ARG A 251 16.81 -14.66 -22.00
N ASN A 252 17.71 -15.12 -21.15
CA ASN A 252 18.43 -14.32 -20.17
C ASN A 252 19.94 -14.44 -20.47
N PRO A 253 20.56 -13.42 -21.10
CA PRO A 253 21.99 -13.45 -21.39
C PRO A 253 22.83 -13.27 -20.13
N TYR A 254 23.85 -14.11 -19.95
CA TYR A 254 24.86 -13.89 -18.92
C TYR A 254 25.65 -12.60 -19.17
N GLY A 255 26.08 -11.93 -18.10
CA GLY A 255 26.92 -10.75 -18.16
C GLY A 255 26.20 -9.44 -18.50
N LEU A 256 24.87 -9.45 -18.58
CA LEU A 256 24.04 -8.26 -18.71
C LEU A 256 23.50 -7.84 -17.34
N MET A 257 24.20 -6.94 -16.65
CA MET A 257 23.67 -6.36 -15.41
C MET A 257 22.70 -5.23 -15.75
N VAL A 258 21.40 -5.49 -15.58
CA VAL A 258 20.32 -4.57 -15.97
C VAL A 258 19.97 -3.52 -14.89
N ALA A 259 20.01 -3.88 -13.61
CA ALA A 259 19.55 -3.01 -12.53
C ALA A 259 20.29 -3.29 -11.21
N HIS A 260 20.17 -2.36 -10.26
CA HIS A 260 20.68 -2.42 -8.89
C HIS A 260 22.18 -2.70 -8.74
N GLY A 261 23.00 -2.39 -9.74
CA GLY A 261 24.42 -2.77 -9.71
C GLY A 261 25.22 -2.11 -8.60
N MET A 262 25.01 -0.80 -8.35
CA MET A 262 25.73 -0.10 -7.28
C MET A 262 25.44 -0.66 -5.88
N HIS A 263 24.33 -1.38 -5.68
CA HIS A 263 23.98 -1.97 -4.39
C HIS A 263 25.06 -2.92 -3.87
N THR A 264 25.68 -3.74 -4.73
CA THR A 264 26.76 -4.64 -4.28
C THR A 264 28.02 -3.86 -3.89
N MET A 265 28.28 -2.74 -4.58
CA MET A 265 29.41 -1.87 -4.28
C MET A 265 29.22 -1.05 -2.99
N THR A 266 28.02 -0.55 -2.72
CA THR A 266 27.81 0.46 -1.67
C THR A 266 27.14 -0.08 -0.41
N HIS A 267 26.25 -1.07 -0.50
CA HIS A 267 25.45 -1.53 0.66
C HIS A 267 26.10 -2.71 1.40
N ASN A 268 27.43 -2.76 1.42
CA ASN A 268 28.20 -3.69 2.23
C ASN A 268 28.82 -2.99 3.45
N GLU A 269 29.13 -3.76 4.49
CA GLU A 269 29.64 -3.24 5.76
C GLU A 269 30.93 -2.44 5.59
N TYR A 270 31.84 -2.88 4.72
CA TYR A 270 33.10 -2.19 4.46
C TYR A 270 32.85 -0.77 3.92
N THR A 271 32.02 -0.61 2.87
CA THR A 271 31.76 0.70 2.26
C THR A 271 31.02 1.64 3.21
N LEU A 272 30.01 1.14 3.94
CA LEU A 272 29.25 1.95 4.91
C LEU A 272 30.14 2.48 6.04
N LYS A 273 31.10 1.67 6.49
CA LYS A 273 32.04 2.04 7.56
C LYS A 273 33.16 2.97 7.09
N ASN A 274 33.77 2.67 5.95
CA ASN A 274 35.01 3.34 5.52
C ASN A 274 34.77 4.53 4.58
N HIS A 275 33.59 4.62 3.94
CA HIS A 275 33.27 5.68 2.99
C HIS A 275 31.92 6.36 3.26
N PRO A 276 31.66 6.85 4.50
CA PRO A 276 30.38 7.48 4.84
C PRO A 276 30.07 8.72 3.98
N ASP A 277 31.09 9.42 3.48
CA ASP A 277 30.93 10.61 2.63
C ASP A 277 30.50 10.32 1.18
N TRP A 278 30.50 9.05 0.77
CA TRP A 278 29.90 8.64 -0.51
C TRP A 278 28.38 8.66 -0.46
N PHE A 279 27.79 8.65 0.74
CA PHE A 279 26.35 8.64 0.94
C PHE A 279 25.79 10.05 1.05
N ALA A 280 24.50 10.17 0.72
CA ALA A 280 23.78 11.44 0.74
C ALA A 280 23.73 12.00 2.16
N LEU A 281 23.92 13.32 2.29
CA LEU A 281 23.71 14.08 3.51
C LEU A 281 22.26 14.54 3.54
N TYR A 282 21.49 14.10 4.55
CA TYR A 282 20.13 14.55 4.80
C TYR A 282 19.96 14.97 6.26
N GLY A 283 19.48 16.19 6.50
CA GLY A 283 19.26 16.70 7.85
C GLY A 283 20.54 16.71 8.71
N GLY A 284 21.70 16.91 8.09
CA GLY A 284 23.00 16.87 8.76
C GLY A 284 23.57 15.47 9.04
N LYS A 285 22.93 14.39 8.56
CA LYS A 285 23.39 13.01 8.74
C LYS A 285 23.60 12.28 7.41
N ARG A 286 24.64 11.46 7.33
CA ARG A 286 24.90 10.58 6.18
C ARG A 286 23.97 9.37 6.22
N ASP A 287 23.46 8.99 5.07
CA ASP A 287 22.55 7.84 4.93
C ASP A 287 23.35 6.52 4.86
N THR A 288 23.88 6.07 6.01
CA THR A 288 24.83 4.94 6.12
C THR A 288 24.32 3.80 7.00
N LYS A 289 23.00 3.63 7.10
CA LYS A 289 22.43 2.69 8.07
C LYS A 289 22.69 1.23 7.63
N PRO A 290 23.35 0.39 8.45
CA PRO A 290 23.59 -1.01 8.12
C PRO A 290 22.28 -1.79 7.92
N GLY A 291 22.26 -2.69 6.93
CA GLY A 291 21.11 -3.53 6.61
C GLY A 291 19.97 -2.83 5.84
N GLU A 292 20.01 -1.50 5.69
CA GLU A 292 19.06 -0.77 4.85
C GLU A 292 19.49 -0.84 3.38
N ARG A 293 18.56 -1.16 2.47
CA ARG A 293 18.82 -1.16 1.01
C ARG A 293 18.68 0.21 0.36
N LEU A 294 18.17 1.20 1.09
CA LEU A 294 17.81 2.51 0.58
C LEU A 294 18.83 3.61 0.93
N ASN A 295 20.03 3.25 1.40
CA ASN A 295 21.10 4.22 1.62
C ASN A 295 21.42 4.95 0.29
N HIS A 296 21.09 6.23 0.21
CA HIS A 296 21.23 7.05 -1.01
C HIS A 296 22.64 7.60 -1.18
N LEU A 297 23.06 7.86 -2.42
CA LEU A 297 24.44 8.23 -2.76
C LEU A 297 24.61 9.71 -3.11
N CYS A 298 25.83 10.21 -2.94
CA CYS A 298 26.27 11.55 -3.33
C CYS A 298 27.02 11.48 -4.67
N TYR A 299 26.32 11.62 -5.79
CA TYR A 299 26.92 11.54 -7.14
C TYR A 299 27.88 12.68 -7.49
N SER A 300 27.97 13.71 -6.64
CA SER A 300 29.00 14.74 -6.77
C SER A 300 30.31 14.39 -6.06
N ASN A 301 30.37 13.29 -5.30
CA ASN A 301 31.58 12.88 -4.59
C ASN A 301 32.63 12.33 -5.59
N PRO A 302 33.84 12.91 -5.65
CA PRO A 302 34.87 12.50 -6.61
C PRO A 302 35.46 11.11 -6.32
N GLU A 303 35.53 10.69 -5.06
CA GLU A 303 36.02 9.36 -4.70
C GLU A 303 35.03 8.27 -5.09
N LEU A 304 33.72 8.50 -4.87
CA LEU A 304 32.68 7.59 -5.34
C LEU A 304 32.75 7.40 -6.86
N PHE A 305 32.98 8.49 -7.60
CA PHE A 305 33.17 8.44 -9.05
C PHE A 305 34.34 7.53 -9.44
N GLN A 306 35.52 7.74 -8.87
CA GLN A 306 36.71 6.92 -9.17
C GLN A 306 36.52 5.45 -8.77
N ALA A 307 35.92 5.22 -7.60
CA ALA A 307 35.60 3.89 -7.11
C ALA A 307 34.60 3.16 -8.02
N THR A 308 33.60 3.87 -8.56
CA THR A 308 32.62 3.32 -9.50
C THR A 308 33.28 2.92 -10.82
N VAL A 309 34.20 3.74 -11.36
CA VAL A 309 34.98 3.40 -12.55
C VAL A 309 35.83 2.14 -12.30
N LYS A 310 36.54 2.06 -11.17
CA LYS A 310 37.35 0.89 -10.79
C LYS A 310 36.49 -0.37 -10.66
N TRP A 311 35.34 -0.25 -9.98
CA TRP A 311 34.41 -1.36 -9.76
C TRP A 311 33.77 -1.86 -11.05
N ALA A 312 33.42 -0.95 -11.98
CA ALA A 312 32.88 -1.34 -13.28
C ALA A 312 33.94 -2.08 -14.12
N ARG A 313 35.18 -1.57 -14.18
CA ARG A 313 36.29 -2.23 -14.88
C ARG A 313 36.54 -3.63 -14.34
N ALA A 314 36.62 -3.79 -13.02
CA ALA A 314 36.86 -5.09 -12.40
C ALA A 314 35.82 -6.17 -12.80
N GLN A 315 34.57 -5.79 -13.04
CA GLN A 315 33.55 -6.73 -13.52
C GLN A 315 33.74 -7.13 -14.98
N PHE A 316 34.20 -6.20 -15.81
CA PHE A 316 34.59 -6.51 -17.18
C PHE A 316 35.85 -7.37 -17.22
N ASP A 317 36.85 -7.06 -16.41
CA ASP A 317 38.12 -7.79 -16.36
C ASP A 317 37.96 -9.23 -15.84
N VAL A 318 37.14 -9.43 -14.79
CA VAL A 318 37.00 -10.74 -14.14
C VAL A 318 35.92 -11.61 -14.79
N TYR A 319 34.77 -11.04 -15.15
CA TYR A 319 33.62 -11.83 -15.61
C TYR A 319 33.27 -11.64 -17.09
N ASP A 320 34.01 -10.77 -17.80
CA ASP A 320 33.74 -10.41 -19.20
C ASP A 320 32.31 -9.92 -19.47
N TYR A 321 31.67 -9.29 -18.47
CA TYR A 321 30.31 -8.75 -18.61
C TYR A 321 30.16 -7.86 -19.84
N THR A 322 28.98 -7.87 -20.47
CA THR A 322 28.66 -6.96 -21.58
C THR A 322 28.26 -5.58 -21.07
N SER A 323 27.61 -5.54 -19.90
CA SER A 323 27.23 -4.28 -19.25
C SER A 323 27.31 -4.33 -17.72
N VAL A 324 27.60 -3.18 -17.12
CA VAL A 324 27.50 -2.96 -15.68
C VAL A 324 26.49 -1.86 -15.42
N SER A 325 25.51 -2.13 -14.55
CA SER A 325 24.52 -1.13 -14.13
C SER A 325 25.08 -0.25 -13.04
N ILE A 326 24.98 1.07 -13.22
CA ILE A 326 25.31 2.07 -12.20
C ILE A 326 24.08 2.88 -11.80
N MET A 327 22.89 2.30 -11.95
CA MET A 327 21.66 2.99 -11.57
C MET A 327 21.67 3.38 -10.09
N PRO A 328 20.98 4.48 -9.72
CA PRO A 328 20.80 4.81 -8.32
C PRO A 328 20.09 3.74 -7.51
N PRO A 329 20.39 3.65 -6.19
CA PRO A 329 19.56 2.89 -5.27
C PRO A 329 18.10 3.32 -5.38
N ASP A 330 17.19 2.39 -5.09
CA ASP A 330 15.76 2.65 -5.19
C ASP A 330 15.33 3.85 -4.33
N ALA A 331 14.23 4.49 -4.75
CA ALA A 331 13.63 5.64 -4.07
C ALA A 331 14.55 6.88 -3.96
N TYR A 332 15.57 7.02 -4.82
CA TYR A 332 16.41 8.22 -4.91
C TYR A 332 15.61 9.43 -5.42
N GLY A 333 14.91 10.11 -4.51
CA GLY A 333 13.95 11.18 -4.80
C GLY A 333 14.41 12.59 -4.40
N SER A 334 15.54 12.71 -3.69
CA SER A 334 16.05 13.97 -3.17
C SER A 334 17.55 14.07 -3.38
N ILE A 335 18.03 15.22 -3.84
CA ILE A 335 19.48 15.42 -3.98
C ILE A 335 20.16 15.50 -2.61
N CYS A 336 21.39 15.00 -2.51
CA CYS A 336 22.25 15.15 -1.33
C CYS A 336 22.39 16.64 -0.95
N GLN A 337 22.33 16.96 0.35
CA GLN A 337 22.37 18.34 0.85
C GLN A 337 23.80 18.89 1.08
N CYS A 338 24.83 18.22 0.56
CA CYS A 338 26.21 18.70 0.68
C CYS A 338 26.50 19.84 -0.31
N LYS A 339 27.55 20.63 -0.03
CA LYS A 339 27.95 21.78 -0.86
C LYS A 339 28.21 21.41 -2.33
N LEU A 340 28.72 20.20 -2.60
CA LEU A 340 29.01 19.74 -3.96
C LEU A 340 27.76 19.48 -4.81
N CYS A 341 26.60 19.31 -4.18
CA CYS A 341 25.33 19.02 -4.84
C CYS A 341 24.40 20.23 -4.93
N GLU A 342 24.77 21.35 -4.31
CA GLU A 342 23.98 22.58 -4.33
C GLU A 342 23.74 23.05 -5.78
N GLY A 343 22.48 23.39 -6.10
CA GLY A 343 22.08 23.87 -7.41
C GLY A 343 22.02 22.83 -8.55
N LYS A 344 22.30 21.55 -8.29
CA LYS A 344 22.28 20.50 -9.34
C LYS A 344 20.92 19.82 -9.55
N GLN A 345 19.96 20.05 -8.66
CA GLN A 345 18.56 19.66 -8.84
C GLN A 345 17.83 20.74 -9.64
N ILE A 346 17.04 20.33 -10.64
CA ILE A 346 16.28 21.24 -11.51
C ILE A 346 14.79 20.98 -11.31
N ASP A 347 14.16 21.68 -10.38
CA ASP A 347 12.77 21.40 -9.99
C ASP A 347 11.77 21.61 -11.13
N GLU A 348 12.10 22.47 -12.10
CA GLU A 348 11.30 22.75 -13.29
C GLU A 348 11.14 21.53 -14.21
N MET A 349 12.06 20.55 -14.12
CA MET A 349 11.94 19.27 -14.85
C MET A 349 10.94 18.29 -14.21
N GLY A 350 10.29 18.70 -13.13
CA GLY A 350 9.24 17.95 -12.43
C GLY A 350 9.77 16.74 -11.65
N SER A 351 8.87 16.08 -10.93
CA SER A 351 9.22 14.98 -10.01
C SER A 351 9.93 13.78 -10.67
N ARG A 352 9.77 13.60 -11.99
CA ARG A 352 10.39 12.53 -12.77
C ARG A 352 11.67 12.93 -13.52
N GLY A 353 12.03 14.22 -13.51
CA GLY A 353 13.19 14.74 -14.21
C GLY A 353 14.15 15.58 -13.36
N LYS A 354 13.75 15.98 -12.15
CA LYS A 354 14.50 16.93 -11.32
C LYS A 354 15.92 16.49 -10.96
N LEU A 355 16.24 15.20 -11.01
CA LEU A 355 17.59 14.66 -10.79
C LEU A 355 18.23 14.10 -12.08
N SER A 356 17.59 14.26 -13.24
CA SER A 356 18.09 13.71 -14.50
C SER A 356 19.47 14.25 -14.85
N ASN A 357 19.65 15.57 -14.84
CA ASN A 357 20.95 16.17 -15.15
C ASN A 357 22.05 15.66 -14.21
N HIS A 358 21.73 15.51 -12.92
CA HIS A 358 22.68 15.07 -11.91
C HIS A 358 23.11 13.60 -12.08
N VAL A 359 22.15 12.70 -12.25
CA VAL A 359 22.41 11.25 -12.35
C VAL A 359 23.02 10.89 -13.71
N TRP A 360 22.50 11.47 -14.80
CA TRP A 360 22.97 11.15 -16.14
C TRP A 360 24.34 11.79 -16.44
N ASP A 361 24.68 12.95 -15.87
CA ASP A 361 26.06 13.48 -15.93
C ASP A 361 27.06 12.49 -15.32
N PHE A 362 26.76 11.98 -14.12
CA PHE A 362 27.61 10.99 -13.46
C PHE A 362 27.76 9.73 -14.32
N ALA A 363 26.65 9.19 -14.84
CA ALA A 363 26.70 8.00 -15.67
C ALA A 363 27.50 8.20 -16.96
N ASN A 364 27.31 9.35 -17.61
CA ASN A 364 28.03 9.72 -18.83
C ASN A 364 29.54 9.85 -18.57
N ARG A 365 29.93 10.49 -17.47
CA ARG A 365 31.34 10.61 -17.07
C ARG A 365 31.99 9.27 -16.75
N VAL A 366 31.26 8.38 -16.05
CA VAL A 366 31.78 7.02 -15.76
C VAL A 366 31.98 6.26 -17.06
N ALA A 367 31.00 6.32 -17.98
CA ALA A 367 31.08 5.70 -19.28
C ALA A 367 32.28 6.20 -20.10
N LYS A 368 32.50 7.52 -20.13
CA LYS A 368 33.66 8.14 -20.78
C LYS A 368 34.99 7.60 -20.27
N GLU A 369 35.16 7.52 -18.94
CA GLU A 369 36.39 7.01 -18.34
C GLU A 369 36.57 5.49 -18.56
N VAL A 370 35.51 4.71 -18.42
CA VAL A 370 35.54 3.26 -18.69
C VAL A 370 35.87 2.98 -20.15
N GLY A 371 35.32 3.77 -21.08
CA GLY A 371 35.52 3.62 -22.53
C GLY A 371 36.98 3.72 -22.97
N LYS A 372 37.84 4.39 -22.19
CA LYS A 372 39.28 4.48 -22.47
C LYS A 372 39.98 3.12 -22.43
N THR A 373 39.50 2.18 -21.62
CA THR A 373 40.08 0.82 -21.51
C THR A 373 39.14 -0.27 -22.00
N HIS A 374 37.83 -0.02 -22.01
CA HIS A 374 36.80 -0.98 -22.35
C HIS A 374 35.80 -0.41 -23.38
N PRO A 375 36.23 -0.02 -24.59
CA PRO A 375 35.40 0.72 -25.54
C PRO A 375 34.17 -0.07 -26.04
N LYS A 376 34.22 -1.41 -25.97
CA LYS A 376 33.12 -2.30 -26.39
C LYS A 376 32.13 -2.63 -25.26
N LYS A 377 32.45 -2.31 -24.01
CA LYS A 377 31.62 -2.63 -22.84
C LYS A 377 30.68 -1.48 -22.53
N LYS A 378 29.49 -1.77 -22.01
CA LYS A 378 28.46 -0.75 -21.76
C LYS A 378 28.32 -0.40 -20.27
N ILE A 379 28.18 0.89 -19.99
CA ILE A 379 27.71 1.38 -18.70
C ILE A 379 26.21 1.59 -18.81
N LEU A 380 25.44 0.81 -18.06
CA LEU A 380 23.98 0.87 -18.08
C LEU A 380 23.47 1.76 -16.96
N CYS A 381 22.52 2.64 -17.27
CA CYS A 381 21.78 3.39 -16.27
C CYS A 381 20.27 3.29 -16.52
N CYS A 382 19.51 3.13 -15.43
CA CYS A 382 18.06 3.07 -15.49
C CYS A 382 17.45 4.48 -15.42
N ALA A 383 16.62 4.83 -16.40
CA ALA A 383 15.72 5.99 -16.34
C ALA A 383 14.56 5.65 -15.41
N TYR A 384 14.69 6.04 -14.13
CA TYR A 384 13.80 5.64 -13.06
C TYR A 384 13.60 6.77 -12.04
N GLY A 385 12.46 6.77 -11.33
CA GLY A 385 12.19 7.73 -10.27
C GLY A 385 12.40 9.19 -10.73
N ALA A 386 13.23 9.92 -9.99
CA ALA A 386 13.51 11.34 -10.24
C ALA A 386 14.50 11.62 -11.40
N ASN A 387 15.09 10.58 -12.00
CA ASN A 387 15.96 10.67 -13.18
C ASN A 387 15.37 9.94 -14.41
N THR A 388 14.03 9.84 -14.49
CA THR A 388 13.34 9.18 -15.61
C THR A 388 13.39 10.00 -16.89
N ASN A 389 13.18 11.31 -16.81
CA ASN A 389 13.13 12.15 -18.01
C ASN A 389 14.53 12.31 -18.61
N PRO A 390 14.69 12.46 -19.94
CA PRO A 390 15.98 12.74 -20.54
C PRO A 390 16.65 13.99 -19.95
N PRO A 391 17.97 13.99 -19.72
CA PRO A 391 18.69 15.16 -19.21
C PRO A 391 18.68 16.31 -20.23
N THR A 392 18.59 17.54 -19.73
CA THR A 392 18.63 18.76 -20.56
C THR A 392 20.04 19.29 -20.78
N ASN A 393 21.01 18.89 -19.95
CA ASN A 393 22.41 19.32 -20.02
C ASN A 393 23.32 18.41 -20.87
N ILE A 394 22.75 17.37 -21.50
CA ILE A 394 23.49 16.43 -22.34
C ILE A 394 22.76 16.33 -23.68
N ASP A 395 23.39 16.75 -24.77
CA ASP A 395 22.80 16.64 -26.12
C ASP A 395 22.83 15.20 -26.62
N LYS A 396 24.00 14.53 -26.48
CA LYS A 396 24.20 13.12 -26.82
C LYS A 396 25.02 12.43 -25.73
N LEU A 397 24.60 11.23 -25.35
CA LEU A 397 25.32 10.37 -24.40
C LEU A 397 26.56 9.76 -25.06
N GLU A 398 27.55 9.40 -24.24
CA GLU A 398 28.72 8.65 -24.69
C GLU A 398 28.28 7.33 -25.37
N PRO A 399 28.96 6.89 -26.45
CA PRO A 399 28.53 5.73 -27.24
C PRO A 399 28.41 4.42 -26.46
N ASN A 400 29.10 4.32 -25.32
CA ASN A 400 29.05 3.17 -24.43
C ASN A 400 28.06 3.31 -23.24
N VAL A 401 27.19 4.31 -23.23
CA VAL A 401 26.04 4.38 -22.30
C VAL A 401 24.86 3.59 -22.86
N GLN A 402 24.37 2.63 -22.08
CA GLN A 402 23.13 1.90 -22.36
C GLN A 402 21.99 2.47 -21.52
N VAL A 403 20.94 2.97 -22.18
CA VAL A 403 19.74 3.48 -21.52
C VAL A 403 18.75 2.32 -21.34
N MET A 404 18.26 2.17 -20.11
CA MET A 404 17.16 1.26 -19.78
C MET A 404 16.01 2.03 -19.16
N ILE A 405 14.85 2.06 -19.81
CA ILE A 405 13.70 2.84 -19.36
C ILE A 405 12.83 2.00 -18.44
N VAL A 406 12.73 2.41 -17.17
CA VAL A 406 11.85 1.73 -16.21
C VAL A 406 10.41 2.20 -16.39
N GLY A 407 9.54 1.28 -16.77
CA GLY A 407 8.19 1.62 -17.17
C GLY A 407 8.13 2.29 -18.54
N GLY A 408 9.05 1.92 -19.43
CA GLY A 408 9.12 2.45 -20.79
C GLY A 408 8.08 1.87 -21.74
N ARG A 409 7.21 0.95 -21.30
CA ARG A 409 6.10 0.39 -22.10
C ARG A 409 4.75 0.45 -21.38
N ARG A 410 4.72 0.04 -20.10
CA ARG A 410 3.53 -0.01 -19.23
C ARG A 410 2.35 -0.77 -19.87
N PRO A 411 2.30 -2.12 -19.78
CA PRO A 411 1.16 -2.90 -20.28
C PRO A 411 -0.18 -2.50 -19.65
N ARG A 412 -0.16 -1.86 -18.47
CA ARG A 412 -1.34 -1.32 -17.77
C ARG A 412 -1.82 0.05 -18.29
N ASN A 413 -1.20 0.60 -19.33
CA ASN A 413 -1.59 1.89 -19.88
C ASN A 413 -2.54 1.69 -21.06
N THR A 414 -3.80 1.30 -20.78
CA THR A 414 -4.80 1.04 -21.83
C THR A 414 -5.47 2.30 -22.38
N LEU A 415 -5.33 3.45 -21.71
CA LEU A 415 -5.92 4.71 -22.17
C LEU A 415 -4.98 5.48 -23.12
N PRO A 416 -5.48 6.16 -24.17
CA PRO A 416 -4.65 6.86 -25.16
C PRO A 416 -3.63 7.83 -24.55
N GLU A 417 -4.05 8.68 -23.62
CA GLU A 417 -3.21 9.68 -22.96
C GLU A 417 -2.07 9.05 -22.14
N GLN A 418 -2.28 7.84 -21.62
CA GLN A 418 -1.27 7.09 -20.90
C GLN A 418 -0.22 6.50 -21.85
N ARG A 419 -0.60 6.20 -23.10
CA ARG A 419 0.29 5.64 -24.14
C ARG A 419 1.11 6.74 -24.82
N GLU A 420 0.52 7.90 -25.03
CA GLU A 420 1.21 9.06 -25.62
C GLU A 420 2.41 9.50 -24.77
N ALA A 421 2.23 9.61 -23.45
CA ALA A 421 3.31 9.97 -22.53
C ALA A 421 4.48 8.96 -22.56
N ILE A 422 4.20 7.68 -22.80
CA ILE A 422 5.22 6.64 -22.94
C ILE A 422 5.97 6.78 -24.27
N ALA A 423 5.25 7.04 -25.37
CA ALA A 423 5.87 7.27 -26.67
C ALA A 423 6.81 8.49 -26.63
N GLN A 424 6.36 9.61 -26.07
CA GLN A 424 7.18 10.82 -25.88
C GLN A 424 8.43 10.55 -25.03
N LEU A 425 8.30 9.74 -23.96
CA LEU A 425 9.45 9.34 -23.14
C LEU A 425 10.47 8.51 -23.94
N GLN A 426 10.00 7.55 -24.74
CA GLN A 426 10.86 6.76 -25.62
C GLN A 426 11.56 7.64 -26.67
N ASP A 427 10.82 8.52 -27.34
CA ASP A 427 11.35 9.47 -28.33
C ASP A 427 12.42 10.37 -27.74
N GLY A 428 12.16 10.95 -26.57
CA GLY A 428 13.11 11.80 -25.87
C GLY A 428 14.41 11.05 -25.53
N TRP A 429 14.33 9.77 -25.16
CA TRP A 429 15.53 8.96 -24.90
C TRP A 429 16.27 8.55 -26.19
N ARG A 430 15.55 8.21 -27.26
CA ARG A 430 16.14 7.90 -28.57
C ARG A 430 16.89 9.09 -29.15
N ALA A 431 16.45 10.32 -28.89
CA ALA A 431 17.21 11.50 -29.29
C ALA A 431 18.59 11.60 -28.60
N LYS A 432 18.73 11.07 -27.37
CA LYS A 432 19.95 11.19 -26.56
C LYS A 432 20.99 10.09 -26.81
N THR A 433 20.68 9.00 -27.51
CA THR A 433 21.61 7.87 -27.71
C THR A 433 21.47 7.25 -29.09
N ASP A 434 22.54 6.65 -29.62
CA ASP A 434 22.50 5.84 -30.85
C ASP A 434 22.32 4.35 -30.55
N ASN A 435 22.42 3.95 -29.28
CA ASN A 435 22.17 2.57 -28.88
C ASN A 435 20.65 2.31 -28.85
N PRO A 436 20.17 1.12 -29.26
CA PRO A 436 18.78 0.74 -29.04
C PRO A 436 18.45 0.77 -27.54
N ILE A 437 17.25 1.24 -27.19
CA ILE A 437 16.83 1.33 -25.78
C ILE A 437 16.54 -0.05 -25.18
N MET A 438 16.62 -0.18 -23.87
CA MET A 438 16.15 -1.35 -23.13
C MET A 438 14.94 -0.97 -22.28
N ILE A 439 14.07 -1.94 -21.97
CA ILE A 439 12.91 -1.72 -21.11
C ILE A 439 13.02 -2.56 -19.85
N PHE A 440 12.79 -1.93 -18.69
CA PHE A 440 12.45 -2.64 -17.46
C PHE A 440 10.95 -2.47 -17.23
N GLU A 441 10.20 -3.54 -17.04
CA GLU A 441 8.77 -3.43 -16.73
C GLU A 441 8.37 -4.16 -15.46
N ASN A 442 7.44 -3.56 -14.72
CA ASN A 442 6.76 -4.20 -13.60
C ASN A 442 5.33 -4.51 -14.00
N TYR A 443 5.05 -5.80 -14.13
CA TYR A 443 3.69 -6.27 -14.36
C TYR A 443 2.91 -6.17 -13.04
N PRO A 444 1.57 -6.15 -13.11
CA PRO A 444 0.76 -6.11 -11.91
C PRO A 444 1.18 -7.22 -10.92
N ASN A 445 1.55 -6.83 -9.70
CA ASN A 445 2.03 -7.75 -8.69
C ASN A 445 0.84 -8.32 -7.91
N SER A 446 0.33 -9.48 -8.32
CA SER A 446 -0.78 -10.17 -7.65
C SER A 446 -0.43 -10.51 -6.19
N SER A 447 0.83 -10.89 -5.93
CA SER A 447 1.37 -11.10 -4.58
C SER A 447 1.42 -9.84 -3.70
N ARG A 448 1.14 -8.66 -4.28
CA ARG A 448 0.99 -7.38 -3.57
C ARG A 448 -0.45 -6.87 -3.62
N GLY A 449 -1.42 -7.76 -3.84
CA GLY A 449 -2.85 -7.48 -3.78
C GLY A 449 -3.46 -6.89 -5.06
N PHE A 450 -2.79 -6.97 -6.21
CA PHE A 450 -3.41 -6.56 -7.48
C PHE A 450 -4.48 -7.58 -7.90
N TYR A 451 -5.71 -7.12 -8.15
CA TYR A 451 -6.86 -8.00 -8.41
C TYR A 451 -7.74 -7.57 -9.61
N LEU A 452 -7.45 -6.43 -10.24
CA LEU A 452 -8.24 -5.97 -11.37
C LEU A 452 -7.97 -6.87 -12.60
N PRO A 453 -8.99 -7.22 -13.40
CA PRO A 453 -8.84 -8.12 -14.55
C PRO A 453 -8.18 -7.43 -15.74
N ALA A 454 -6.93 -7.03 -15.60
CA ALA A 454 -6.15 -6.35 -16.64
C ALA A 454 -5.64 -7.33 -17.72
N PHE A 455 -6.54 -8.07 -18.37
CA PHE A 455 -6.23 -8.99 -19.47
C PHE A 455 -6.01 -8.19 -20.77
N VAL A 456 -4.79 -7.69 -20.98
CA VAL A 456 -4.46 -6.62 -21.94
C VAL A 456 -3.73 -7.09 -23.21
N SER A 457 -4.20 -8.18 -23.83
CA SER A 457 -3.49 -8.82 -24.96
C SER A 457 -3.25 -7.87 -26.15
N LYS A 458 -4.22 -7.02 -26.51
CA LYS A 458 -4.12 -6.13 -27.68
C LYS A 458 -3.13 -5.01 -27.41
N VAL A 459 -3.30 -4.28 -26.30
CA VAL A 459 -2.39 -3.20 -25.88
C VAL A 459 -0.98 -3.73 -25.66
N GLN A 460 -0.83 -4.91 -25.06
CA GLN A 460 0.48 -5.54 -24.88
C GLN A 460 1.13 -5.84 -26.23
N GLY A 461 0.45 -6.51 -27.15
CA GLY A 461 0.96 -6.80 -28.49
C GLY A 461 1.32 -5.56 -29.30
N GLU A 462 0.41 -4.59 -29.38
CA GLU A 462 0.64 -3.31 -30.07
C GLU A 462 1.87 -2.59 -29.52
N SER A 463 2.03 -2.57 -28.20
CA SER A 463 3.14 -1.90 -27.54
C SER A 463 4.49 -2.58 -27.79
N ILE A 464 4.52 -3.92 -27.89
CA ILE A 464 5.73 -4.69 -28.22
C ILE A 464 6.07 -4.54 -29.71
N ASN A 465 5.07 -4.58 -30.60
CA ASN A 465 5.27 -4.35 -32.03
C ASN A 465 5.96 -2.99 -32.30
N LYS A 466 5.58 -1.94 -31.56
CA LYS A 466 6.22 -0.61 -31.66
C LYS A 466 7.68 -0.58 -31.20
N LEU A 467 8.13 -1.59 -30.45
CA LEU A 467 9.52 -1.70 -29.98
C LEU A 467 10.42 -2.52 -30.91
N LYS A 468 9.85 -3.27 -31.87
CA LYS A 468 10.64 -4.05 -32.84
C LYS A 468 11.56 -3.12 -33.63
N GLY A 469 12.85 -3.46 -33.69
CA GLY A 469 13.87 -2.67 -34.39
C GLY A 469 14.38 -1.42 -33.63
N VAL A 470 13.75 -1.02 -32.52
CA VAL A 470 14.18 0.15 -31.73
C VAL A 470 14.67 -0.20 -30.32
N SER A 471 14.39 -1.42 -29.83
CA SER A 471 14.79 -1.89 -28.50
C SER A 471 15.56 -3.20 -28.55
N LEU A 472 16.48 -3.41 -27.60
CA LEU A 472 17.14 -4.72 -27.37
C LEU A 472 16.22 -5.74 -26.69
N GLY A 473 15.07 -5.30 -26.15
CA GLY A 473 14.12 -6.13 -25.43
C GLY A 473 13.93 -5.72 -23.97
N GLU A 474 13.40 -6.64 -23.17
CA GLU A 474 12.86 -6.31 -21.84
C GLU A 474 13.34 -7.23 -20.71
N ASP A 475 13.51 -6.64 -19.52
CA ASP A 475 13.51 -7.35 -18.22
C ASP A 475 12.17 -7.11 -17.53
N ILE A 476 11.40 -8.18 -17.29
CA ILE A 476 10.05 -8.10 -16.74
C ILE A 476 9.99 -8.70 -15.35
N TRP A 477 9.51 -7.90 -14.40
CA TRP A 477 9.27 -8.29 -13.03
C TRP A 477 7.76 -8.47 -12.78
N LEU A 478 7.42 -9.58 -12.16
CA LEU A 478 6.06 -9.94 -11.77
C LEU A 478 6.08 -10.91 -10.58
N SER A 479 4.91 -11.30 -10.10
CA SER A 479 4.73 -12.25 -8.99
C SER A 479 5.11 -13.70 -9.35
N MET A 480 6.39 -13.93 -9.69
CA MET A 480 6.99 -15.25 -9.95
C MET A 480 7.51 -15.87 -8.66
N ARG A 481 6.60 -16.49 -7.88
CA ARG A 481 6.93 -17.21 -6.65
C ARG A 481 7.34 -18.66 -6.94
N GLN A 482 7.80 -19.40 -5.91
CA GLN A 482 8.08 -20.83 -6.02
C GLN A 482 6.85 -21.66 -6.40
N ASP A 483 5.67 -21.18 -6.00
CA ASP A 483 4.33 -21.73 -6.22
C ASP A 483 3.61 -21.07 -7.42
N PHE A 484 4.36 -20.48 -8.38
CA PHE A 484 3.80 -19.71 -9.49
C PHE A 484 2.78 -20.48 -10.33
N ASP A 485 2.95 -21.78 -10.52
CA ASP A 485 2.06 -22.66 -11.27
C ASP A 485 0.69 -22.87 -10.61
N THR A 486 0.52 -22.44 -9.35
CA THR A 486 -0.72 -22.61 -8.59
C THR A 486 -1.30 -21.28 -8.09
N VAL A 487 -0.48 -20.35 -7.61
CA VAL A 487 -0.93 -19.09 -7.00
C VAL A 487 -1.10 -17.99 -8.06
N ASP A 488 -2.31 -17.41 -8.13
CA ASP A 488 -2.70 -16.34 -9.07
C ASP A 488 -2.45 -16.64 -10.56
N ILE A 489 -2.18 -17.91 -10.90
CA ILE A 489 -1.75 -18.30 -12.24
C ILE A 489 -2.79 -17.93 -13.28
N GLY A 490 -4.09 -17.96 -12.95
CA GLY A 490 -5.20 -17.58 -13.84
C GLY A 490 -5.06 -16.18 -14.46
N PHE A 491 -4.36 -15.26 -13.78
CA PHE A 491 -4.04 -13.93 -14.32
C PHE A 491 -2.61 -13.85 -14.85
N ASN A 492 -1.63 -14.33 -14.08
CA ASN A 492 -0.22 -14.09 -14.39
C ASN A 492 0.24 -14.80 -15.68
N HIS A 493 -0.26 -16.01 -15.98
CA HIS A 493 0.17 -16.74 -17.19
C HIS A 493 -0.19 -16.00 -18.47
N PHE A 494 -1.37 -15.39 -18.51
CA PHE A 494 -1.89 -14.65 -19.65
C PHE A 494 -0.89 -13.59 -20.09
N GLN A 495 -0.40 -12.80 -19.13
CA GLN A 495 0.52 -11.70 -19.41
C GLN A 495 1.86 -12.19 -19.96
N VAL A 496 2.40 -13.28 -19.42
CA VAL A 496 3.67 -13.87 -19.85
C VAL A 496 3.54 -14.47 -21.24
N TYR A 497 2.47 -15.23 -21.48
CA TYR A 497 2.24 -15.94 -22.73
C TYR A 497 2.21 -14.98 -23.93
N PHE A 498 1.33 -13.97 -23.90
CA PHE A 498 1.18 -13.02 -25.00
C PHE A 498 2.43 -12.13 -25.17
N THR A 499 3.15 -11.80 -24.09
CA THR A 499 4.45 -11.12 -24.20
C THR A 499 5.46 -11.99 -24.94
N ALA A 500 5.62 -13.24 -24.51
CA ALA A 500 6.66 -14.10 -25.05
C ALA A 500 6.41 -14.43 -26.52
N LEU A 501 5.16 -14.60 -26.93
CA LEU A 501 4.82 -14.76 -28.35
C LEU A 501 5.21 -13.53 -29.18
N ALA A 502 4.90 -12.33 -28.69
CA ALA A 502 5.16 -11.08 -29.41
C ALA A 502 6.66 -10.79 -29.64
N TYR A 503 7.56 -11.49 -28.96
CA TYR A 503 9.01 -11.36 -29.13
C TYR A 503 9.58 -12.12 -30.34
N TRP A 504 8.78 -12.98 -30.97
CA TRP A 504 9.20 -13.80 -32.09
C TRP A 504 8.52 -13.34 -33.39
N ASP A 505 9.21 -13.61 -34.50
CA ASP A 505 8.77 -13.38 -35.89
C ASP A 505 8.58 -11.89 -36.25
N SER A 506 9.41 -11.40 -37.18
CA SER A 506 9.42 -9.99 -37.60
C SER A 506 8.21 -9.58 -38.44
N LYS A 507 7.32 -10.52 -38.80
CA LYS A 507 5.97 -10.20 -39.26
C LYS A 507 5.17 -9.63 -38.08
N ALA A 508 4.35 -8.61 -38.31
CA ALA A 508 3.62 -7.93 -37.24
C ALA A 508 2.75 -8.94 -36.47
N TYR A 509 3.18 -9.30 -35.26
CA TYR A 509 2.46 -10.17 -34.34
C TYR A 509 1.03 -9.64 -34.20
N ASP A 510 0.03 -10.48 -34.45
CA ASP A 510 -1.38 -10.10 -34.39
C ASP A 510 -1.98 -10.53 -33.05
N PRO A 511 -2.05 -9.64 -32.04
CA PRO A 511 -2.59 -10.01 -30.74
C PRO A 511 -4.06 -10.41 -30.78
N ALA A 512 -4.83 -9.94 -31.77
CA ALA A 512 -6.25 -10.27 -31.87
C ALA A 512 -6.45 -11.70 -32.38
N ALA A 513 -5.68 -12.11 -33.40
CA ALA A 513 -5.68 -13.49 -33.89
C ALA A 513 -5.19 -14.47 -32.82
N GLU A 514 -4.12 -14.12 -32.09
CA GLU A 514 -3.57 -14.94 -31.03
C GLU A 514 -4.53 -15.09 -29.84
N LEU A 515 -5.22 -14.01 -29.45
CA LEU A 515 -6.27 -14.09 -28.42
C LEU A 515 -7.43 -14.99 -28.86
N ALA A 516 -7.85 -14.89 -30.11
CA ALA A 516 -8.93 -15.70 -30.65
C ALA A 516 -8.57 -17.19 -30.68
N GLU A 517 -7.34 -17.54 -31.11
CA GLU A 517 -6.84 -18.91 -31.06
C GLU A 517 -6.73 -19.42 -29.62
N TYR A 518 -6.11 -18.64 -28.73
CA TYR A 518 -6.00 -18.97 -27.31
C TYR A 518 -7.38 -19.29 -26.72
N CYS A 519 -8.37 -18.43 -26.96
CA CYS A 519 -9.71 -18.66 -26.44
C CYS A 519 -10.32 -19.95 -26.99
N ARG A 520 -10.22 -20.18 -28.31
CA ARG A 520 -10.76 -21.36 -28.99
C ARG A 520 -10.12 -22.67 -28.51
N LEU A 521 -8.79 -22.72 -28.41
CA LEU A 521 -8.06 -23.94 -28.06
C LEU A 521 -8.03 -24.18 -26.54
N PHE A 522 -7.82 -23.13 -25.75
CA PHE A 522 -7.62 -23.27 -24.32
C PHE A 522 -8.94 -23.44 -23.55
N TYR A 523 -10.02 -22.77 -23.97
CA TYR A 523 -11.32 -22.85 -23.29
C TYR A 523 -12.38 -23.67 -24.05
N GLY A 524 -12.09 -24.15 -25.26
CA GLY A 524 -12.96 -25.06 -26.00
C GLY A 524 -14.38 -24.48 -26.19
N PRO A 525 -15.45 -25.14 -25.71
CA PRO A 525 -16.82 -24.63 -25.80
C PRO A 525 -17.02 -23.23 -25.21
N ALA A 526 -16.25 -22.87 -24.17
CA ALA A 526 -16.27 -21.54 -23.55
C ALA A 526 -15.41 -20.51 -24.30
N GLY A 527 -14.77 -20.87 -25.41
CA GLY A 527 -13.84 -20.00 -26.13
C GLY A 527 -14.44 -18.67 -26.57
N LYS A 528 -15.59 -18.68 -27.25
CA LYS A 528 -16.22 -17.42 -27.68
C LYS A 528 -16.68 -16.55 -26.50
N PRO A 529 -17.37 -17.09 -25.47
CA PRO A 529 -17.65 -16.35 -24.24
C PRO A 529 -16.41 -15.76 -23.57
N MET A 530 -15.31 -16.51 -23.46
CA MET A 530 -14.06 -16.03 -22.86
C MET A 530 -13.41 -14.91 -23.67
N GLN A 531 -13.46 -14.98 -25.00
CA GLN A 531 -13.00 -13.88 -25.85
C GLN A 531 -13.76 -12.59 -25.53
N VAL A 532 -15.10 -12.66 -25.42
CA VAL A 532 -15.93 -11.49 -25.07
C VAL A 532 -15.59 -10.97 -23.67
N PHE A 533 -15.34 -11.85 -22.71
CA PHE A 533 -14.90 -11.47 -21.36
C PHE A 533 -13.58 -10.69 -21.39
N PHE A 534 -12.54 -11.20 -22.06
CA PHE A 534 -11.24 -10.53 -22.14
C PHE A 534 -11.34 -9.18 -22.88
N GLU A 535 -12.05 -9.15 -24.01
CA GLU A 535 -12.25 -7.93 -24.79
C GLU A 535 -13.04 -6.86 -24.04
N TYR A 536 -13.94 -7.25 -23.15
CA TYR A 536 -14.63 -6.33 -22.26
C TYR A 536 -13.72 -5.82 -21.14
N CYS A 537 -12.89 -6.68 -20.56
CA CYS A 537 -12.00 -6.35 -19.45
C CYS A 537 -10.91 -5.35 -19.84
N GLU A 538 -10.26 -5.54 -20.99
CA GLU A 538 -9.11 -4.76 -21.45
C GLU A 538 -9.33 -3.23 -21.40
N PRO A 539 -10.41 -2.66 -21.97
CA PRO A 539 -10.67 -1.22 -21.90
C PRO A 539 -11.35 -0.77 -20.59
N ASN A 540 -11.88 -1.68 -19.76
CA ASN A 540 -12.73 -1.32 -18.62
C ASN A 540 -12.11 -1.57 -17.24
N TYR A 541 -11.08 -2.40 -17.10
CA TYR A 541 -10.60 -2.83 -15.78
C TYR A 541 -10.20 -1.67 -14.87
N GLN A 542 -9.62 -0.58 -15.41
CA GLN A 542 -9.26 0.60 -14.60
C GLN A 542 -10.50 1.25 -13.97
N ALA A 543 -11.59 1.34 -14.74
CA ALA A 543 -12.85 1.92 -14.28
C ALA A 543 -13.61 1.01 -13.30
N MET A 544 -13.36 -0.31 -13.31
CA MET A 544 -13.93 -1.27 -12.37
C MET A 544 -13.54 -0.98 -10.91
N GLU A 545 -12.47 -0.22 -10.68
CA GLU A 545 -12.09 0.26 -9.35
C GLU A 545 -13.18 1.14 -8.70
N LYS A 546 -14.01 1.83 -9.50
CA LYS A 546 -15.01 2.79 -9.00
C LYS A 546 -16.41 2.57 -9.56
N ASN A 547 -16.57 1.73 -10.58
CA ASN A 547 -17.84 1.57 -11.30
C ASN A 547 -18.39 0.15 -11.14
N LYS A 548 -19.40 0.00 -10.27
CA LYS A 548 -20.05 -1.29 -9.99
C LYS A 548 -20.62 -1.95 -11.24
N THR A 549 -21.31 -1.17 -12.10
CA THR A 549 -21.93 -1.69 -13.34
C THR A 549 -20.88 -2.34 -14.24
N LYS A 550 -19.68 -1.76 -14.32
CA LYS A 550 -18.59 -2.34 -15.10
C LYS A 550 -18.07 -3.64 -14.49
N VAL A 551 -17.95 -3.69 -13.15
CA VAL A 551 -17.55 -4.91 -12.43
C VAL A 551 -18.58 -6.02 -12.66
N ASP A 552 -19.86 -5.73 -12.42
CA ASP A 552 -20.96 -6.71 -12.55
C ASP A 552 -21.03 -7.27 -13.95
N ARG A 553 -20.86 -6.43 -14.98
CA ARG A 553 -20.84 -6.88 -16.37
C ARG A 553 -19.66 -7.81 -16.66
N ALA A 554 -18.46 -7.53 -16.13
CA ALA A 554 -17.31 -8.42 -16.31
C ALA A 554 -17.55 -9.79 -15.65
N LEU A 555 -18.08 -9.79 -14.42
CA LEU A 555 -18.40 -11.01 -13.69
C LEU A 555 -19.49 -11.82 -14.41
N ALA A 556 -20.55 -11.17 -14.90
CA ALA A 556 -21.61 -11.84 -15.65
C ALA A 556 -21.13 -12.48 -16.97
N LEU A 557 -20.21 -11.82 -17.68
CA LEU A 557 -19.58 -12.38 -18.88
C LEU A 557 -18.74 -13.64 -18.56
N PHE A 558 -18.03 -13.61 -17.44
CA PHE A 558 -17.25 -14.77 -16.97
C PHE A 558 -18.15 -15.92 -16.51
N ASP A 559 -19.20 -15.64 -15.75
CA ASP A 559 -20.15 -16.66 -15.29
C ASP A 559 -20.86 -17.34 -16.48
N ALA A 560 -21.18 -16.58 -17.54
CA ALA A 560 -21.70 -17.13 -18.80
C ALA A 560 -20.69 -18.08 -19.49
N ALA A 561 -19.39 -17.79 -19.42
CA ALA A 561 -18.36 -18.68 -19.94
C ALA A 561 -18.24 -19.97 -19.13
N LYS A 562 -18.33 -19.88 -17.78
CA LYS A 562 -18.36 -21.06 -16.90
C LYS A 562 -19.54 -21.98 -17.19
N ALA A 563 -20.72 -21.42 -17.44
CA ALA A 563 -21.92 -22.20 -17.74
C ALA A 563 -21.86 -22.95 -19.08
N ALA A 564 -20.92 -22.61 -19.97
CA ALA A 564 -20.81 -23.20 -21.30
C ALA A 564 -20.00 -24.53 -21.36
N VAL A 565 -19.48 -25.02 -20.23
CA VAL A 565 -18.62 -26.22 -20.19
C VAL A 565 -19.07 -27.24 -19.13
N PRO A 566 -18.86 -28.55 -19.35
CA PRO A 566 -19.09 -29.56 -18.32
C PRO A 566 -18.17 -29.37 -17.10
N ALA A 567 -18.70 -29.57 -15.89
CA ALA A 567 -18.01 -29.27 -14.63
C ALA A 567 -16.73 -30.11 -14.39
N ASP A 568 -16.68 -31.33 -14.92
CA ASP A 568 -15.57 -32.27 -14.83
C ASP A 568 -14.52 -32.10 -15.95
N SER A 569 -14.80 -31.25 -16.95
CA SER A 569 -13.93 -31.03 -18.10
C SER A 569 -12.62 -30.31 -17.75
N VAL A 570 -11.59 -30.49 -18.59
CA VAL A 570 -10.34 -29.70 -18.50
C VAL A 570 -10.60 -28.19 -18.64
N TYR A 571 -11.63 -27.81 -19.40
CA TYR A 571 -12.01 -26.40 -19.59
C TYR A 571 -12.57 -25.78 -18.30
N ALA A 572 -13.37 -26.51 -17.54
CA ALA A 572 -13.85 -26.07 -16.23
C ALA A 572 -12.68 -25.86 -15.25
N LYS A 573 -11.69 -26.77 -15.23
CA LYS A 573 -10.46 -26.62 -14.43
C LYS A 573 -9.68 -25.35 -14.80
N ARG A 574 -9.53 -25.07 -16.10
CA ARG A 574 -8.86 -23.84 -16.60
C ARG A 574 -9.61 -22.56 -16.22
N LEU A 575 -10.94 -22.56 -16.32
CA LEU A 575 -11.78 -21.44 -15.88
C LEU A 575 -11.68 -21.23 -14.36
N GLY A 576 -11.60 -22.30 -13.58
CA GLY A 576 -11.39 -22.23 -12.13
C GLY A 576 -10.18 -21.39 -11.72
N LEU A 577 -9.11 -21.40 -12.51
CA LEU A 577 -7.92 -20.57 -12.25
C LEU A 577 -8.23 -19.07 -12.31
N ILE A 578 -9.03 -18.62 -13.29
CA ILE A 578 -9.48 -17.22 -13.37
C ILE A 578 -10.50 -16.93 -12.28
N ASP A 579 -11.37 -17.88 -11.97
CA ASP A 579 -12.41 -17.71 -10.97
C ASP A 579 -11.84 -17.36 -9.59
N VAL A 580 -10.76 -18.06 -9.20
CA VAL A 580 -10.00 -17.77 -7.97
C VAL A 580 -9.46 -16.34 -7.99
N PHE A 581 -8.86 -15.91 -9.09
CA PHE A 581 -8.33 -14.55 -9.25
C PHE A 581 -9.44 -13.47 -9.14
N LEU A 582 -10.64 -13.75 -9.67
CA LEU A 582 -11.77 -12.81 -9.64
C LEU A 582 -12.49 -12.72 -8.28
N SER A 583 -12.12 -13.53 -7.29
CA SER A 583 -12.72 -13.49 -5.93
C SER A 583 -12.73 -12.08 -5.33
N THR A 584 -11.59 -11.41 -5.35
CA THR A 584 -11.42 -10.06 -4.83
C THR A 584 -12.23 -9.01 -5.62
N LEU A 585 -12.39 -9.22 -6.94
CA LEU A 585 -13.24 -8.35 -7.77
C LEU A 585 -14.73 -8.48 -7.38
N ARG A 586 -15.19 -9.65 -6.96
CA ARG A 586 -16.55 -9.84 -6.41
C ARG A 586 -16.74 -9.09 -5.09
N SER A 587 -15.75 -9.14 -4.19
CA SER A 587 -15.75 -8.33 -2.97
C SER A 587 -15.82 -6.83 -3.29
N LYS A 588 -15.08 -6.37 -4.30
CA LYS A 588 -15.14 -5.00 -4.80
C LYS A 588 -16.53 -4.62 -5.30
N SER A 589 -17.21 -5.47 -6.06
CA SER A 589 -18.60 -5.21 -6.49
C SER A 589 -19.55 -5.03 -5.31
N LYS A 590 -19.48 -5.94 -4.32
CA LYS A 590 -20.28 -5.84 -3.09
C LYS A 590 -20.03 -4.51 -2.37
N LEU A 591 -18.77 -4.11 -2.23
CA LEU A 591 -18.37 -2.85 -1.63
C LEU A 591 -18.94 -1.63 -2.38
N LEU A 592 -18.78 -1.58 -3.71
CA LEU A 592 -19.26 -0.46 -4.52
C LEU A 592 -20.80 -0.33 -4.49
N GLY A 593 -21.53 -1.42 -4.26
CA GLY A 593 -22.97 -1.38 -4.03
C GLY A 593 -23.38 -0.84 -2.64
N ARG A 594 -22.46 -0.81 -1.68
CA ARG A 594 -22.72 -0.34 -0.30
C ARG A 594 -22.38 1.15 -0.17
N LYS A 595 -23.26 2.02 -0.68
CA LYS A 595 -23.14 3.48 -0.45
C LYS A 595 -23.14 3.84 1.05
N ARG A 596 -22.30 4.80 1.45
CA ARG A 596 -22.09 5.23 2.84
C ARG A 596 -21.95 6.75 2.91
N GLY A 597 -22.41 7.32 4.02
CA GLY A 597 -22.20 8.73 4.34
C GLY A 597 -20.78 9.03 4.84
N PRO A 598 -20.49 10.30 5.18
CA PRO A 598 -19.20 10.69 5.70
C PRO A 598 -18.96 10.05 7.08
N VAL A 599 -18.01 9.12 7.14
CA VAL A 599 -17.57 8.44 8.36
C VAL A 599 -16.10 8.76 8.65
N PRO A 600 -15.63 8.65 9.90
CA PRO A 600 -14.21 8.71 10.23
C PRO A 600 -13.44 7.59 9.53
N ASN A 601 -12.11 7.73 9.48
CA ASN A 601 -11.24 6.67 9.04
C ASN A 601 -10.12 6.43 10.04
N MET A 602 -9.63 5.20 10.08
CA MET A 602 -8.46 4.79 10.83
C MET A 602 -7.50 4.04 9.91
N ARG A 603 -6.23 4.41 9.97
CA ARG A 603 -5.20 3.94 9.07
C ARG A 603 -4.19 3.09 9.84
N THR A 604 -3.86 1.91 9.31
CA THR A 604 -2.65 1.18 9.71
C THR A 604 -1.49 1.60 8.79
N VAL A 605 -0.38 2.03 9.37
CA VAL A 605 0.77 2.51 8.60
C VAL A 605 1.75 1.35 8.40
N GLY A 606 1.78 0.78 7.19
CA GLY A 606 2.56 -0.43 6.89
C GLY A 606 4.08 -0.33 7.11
N SER A 607 4.67 0.87 7.06
CA SER A 607 6.08 1.06 7.41
C SER A 607 6.35 1.02 8.93
N TRP A 608 5.29 0.98 9.74
CA TRP A 608 5.34 1.04 11.20
C TRP A 608 4.73 -0.19 11.87
N GLU A 609 4.56 -1.29 11.12
CA GLU A 609 4.16 -2.60 11.66
C GLU A 609 5.03 -2.98 12.89
N PRO A 610 4.45 -3.62 13.92
CA PRO A 610 5.21 -4.11 15.06
C PRO A 610 6.41 -4.93 14.58
N LYS A 611 7.60 -4.62 15.10
CA LYS A 611 8.82 -5.36 14.77
C LYS A 611 8.86 -6.69 15.52
N GLU A 612 8.43 -6.64 16.77
CA GLU A 612 8.20 -7.77 17.66
C GLU A 612 6.68 -7.90 17.89
N PRO A 613 6.18 -9.09 18.24
CA PRO A 613 4.79 -9.27 18.66
C PRO A 613 4.44 -8.35 19.83
N ILE A 614 3.26 -7.74 19.79
CA ILE A 614 2.70 -6.98 20.92
C ILE A 614 2.33 -7.97 22.03
N VAL A 615 2.73 -7.67 23.25
CA VAL A 615 2.40 -8.49 24.43
C VAL A 615 1.00 -8.09 24.88
N ILE A 616 0.07 -9.05 24.95
CA ILE A 616 -1.31 -8.77 25.38
C ILE A 616 -1.38 -8.83 26.92
N ASP A 617 -1.06 -7.71 27.57
CA ASP A 617 -1.07 -7.59 29.04
C ASP A 617 -1.94 -6.43 29.58
N GLY A 618 -2.49 -5.62 28.66
CA GLY A 618 -3.42 -4.54 28.97
C GLY A 618 -2.75 -3.23 29.37
N LYS A 619 -1.41 -3.13 29.45
CA LYS A 619 -0.72 -1.91 29.93
C LYS A 619 -0.50 -0.85 28.85
N LEU A 620 -0.50 -1.25 27.58
CA LEU A 620 -0.26 -0.37 26.43
C LEU A 620 1.12 0.32 26.46
N ASP A 621 2.13 -0.35 27.00
CA ASP A 621 3.50 0.14 27.16
C ASP A 621 4.50 -0.46 26.15
N ASP A 622 4.03 -1.30 25.21
CA ASP A 622 4.86 -1.73 24.09
C ASP A 622 5.38 -0.53 23.29
N GLN A 623 6.62 -0.64 22.82
CA GLN A 623 7.27 0.38 21.98
C GLN A 623 6.40 0.81 20.79
N HIS A 624 5.61 -0.11 20.24
CA HIS A 624 4.66 0.21 19.18
C HIS A 624 3.62 1.23 19.68
N TRP A 625 2.94 0.98 20.79
CA TRP A 625 1.91 1.89 21.32
C TRP A 625 2.46 3.23 21.76
N GLU A 626 3.59 3.25 22.47
CA GLU A 626 4.23 4.50 22.92
C GLU A 626 4.56 5.42 21.76
N ARG A 627 5.15 4.86 20.69
CA ARG A 627 5.50 5.61 19.48
C ARG A 627 4.27 6.18 18.77
N HIS A 628 3.18 5.43 18.71
CA HIS A 628 1.99 5.79 17.92
C HIS A 628 1.01 6.70 18.65
N ARG A 629 1.08 6.78 19.98
CA ARG A 629 0.22 7.63 20.83
C ARG A 629 0.20 9.11 20.43
N ASN A 630 1.24 9.59 19.75
CA ASN A 630 1.34 10.99 19.29
C ASN A 630 0.91 11.22 17.83
N TRP A 631 0.65 10.18 17.04
CA TRP A 631 0.48 10.28 15.58
C TRP A 631 -0.81 9.67 15.04
N SER A 632 -1.28 8.54 15.60
CA SER A 632 -2.43 7.80 15.06
C SER A 632 -3.34 7.30 16.18
N VAL A 633 -4.07 8.23 16.82
CA VAL A 633 -5.00 7.94 17.92
C VAL A 633 -6.42 8.38 17.55
N GLY A 634 -7.33 7.42 17.50
CA GLY A 634 -8.76 7.65 17.38
C GLY A 634 -9.36 8.09 18.71
N ARG A 635 -10.40 8.93 18.66
CA ARG A 635 -11.13 9.42 19.84
C ARG A 635 -12.62 9.18 19.66
N LEU A 636 -13.25 8.58 20.66
CA LEU A 636 -14.69 8.34 20.66
C LEU A 636 -15.46 9.65 20.89
N ARG A 637 -16.67 9.72 20.34
CA ARG A 637 -17.65 10.80 20.50
C ARG A 637 -18.97 10.21 20.96
N GLU A 638 -19.80 11.00 21.63
CA GLU A 638 -21.13 10.57 22.06
C GLU A 638 -21.93 10.04 20.85
N LEU A 639 -22.57 8.89 21.05
CA LEU A 639 -23.10 8.03 20.00
C LEU A 639 -24.16 8.69 19.10
N GLN A 640 -25.07 9.45 19.70
CA GLN A 640 -26.25 9.99 19.03
C GLN A 640 -26.00 11.36 18.39
N THR A 641 -25.20 12.19 19.05
CA THR A 641 -25.05 13.62 18.75
C THR A 641 -23.64 13.99 18.28
N GLY A 642 -22.66 13.12 18.49
CA GLY A 642 -21.26 13.39 18.21
C GLY A 642 -20.60 14.35 19.19
N ALA A 643 -21.25 14.66 20.32
CA ALA A 643 -20.70 15.50 21.38
C ALA A 643 -19.46 14.87 22.03
N GLN A 644 -18.74 15.65 22.85
CA GLN A 644 -17.67 15.09 23.68
C GLN A 644 -18.29 14.35 24.87
N PRO A 645 -17.92 13.07 25.12
CA PRO A 645 -18.36 12.36 26.32
C PRO A 645 -17.77 12.96 27.59
N VAL A 646 -18.39 12.68 28.75
CA VAL A 646 -17.92 13.11 30.07
C VAL A 646 -16.49 12.66 30.28
N PHE A 647 -16.19 11.40 30.00
CA PHE A 647 -14.84 10.85 30.03
C PHE A 647 -14.45 10.30 28.66
N GLY A 648 -13.23 10.61 28.22
CA GLY A 648 -12.76 10.26 26.89
C GLY A 648 -12.43 8.79 26.75
N THR A 649 -12.47 8.31 25.51
CA THR A 649 -11.87 7.03 25.13
C THR A 649 -11.00 7.24 23.90
N THR A 650 -9.80 6.67 23.94
CA THR A 650 -8.87 6.65 22.82
C THR A 650 -8.63 5.25 22.31
N VAL A 651 -8.50 5.09 21.00
CA VAL A 651 -8.20 3.82 20.35
C VAL A 651 -7.00 3.95 19.42
N MET A 652 -6.13 2.95 19.42
CA MET A 652 -5.09 2.72 18.44
C MET A 652 -5.26 1.33 17.84
N SER A 653 -4.68 1.11 16.65
CA SER A 653 -4.69 -0.18 15.99
C SER A 653 -3.35 -0.50 15.37
N ALA A 654 -3.01 -1.78 15.34
CA ALA A 654 -1.86 -2.29 14.61
C ALA A 654 -2.24 -3.53 13.78
N TRP A 655 -1.44 -3.82 12.78
CA TRP A 655 -1.49 -5.09 12.07
C TRP A 655 -0.07 -5.65 12.07
N ASP A 656 0.09 -6.94 12.34
CA ASP A 656 1.40 -7.56 12.26
C ASP A 656 1.94 -7.64 10.82
N ARG A 657 3.22 -8.01 10.72
CA ARG A 657 3.92 -8.21 9.44
C ARG A 657 3.38 -9.40 8.65
N SER A 658 2.90 -10.44 9.35
CA SER A 658 2.37 -11.64 8.70
C SER A 658 1.07 -11.34 7.94
N GLY A 659 0.31 -10.33 8.39
CA GLY A 659 -1.00 -10.04 7.85
C GLY A 659 -2.12 -10.85 8.54
N GLN A 660 -1.82 -11.60 9.59
CA GLN A 660 -2.76 -12.51 10.25
C GLN A 660 -3.24 -12.04 11.62
N ASN A 661 -2.70 -10.94 12.18
CA ASN A 661 -3.13 -10.44 13.48
C ASN A 661 -3.46 -8.95 13.45
N LEU A 662 -4.69 -8.62 13.84
CA LEU A 662 -5.18 -7.28 14.08
C LEU A 662 -5.14 -6.98 15.59
N TYR A 663 -4.58 -5.85 15.97
CA TYR A 663 -4.48 -5.44 17.37
C TYR A 663 -5.26 -4.15 17.60
N PHE A 664 -5.91 -4.04 18.75
CA PHE A 664 -6.43 -2.77 19.27
C PHE A 664 -5.90 -2.49 20.67
N ALA A 665 -5.56 -1.22 20.90
CA ALA A 665 -5.21 -0.67 22.19
C ALA A 665 -6.22 0.42 22.53
N ILE A 666 -7.03 0.20 23.57
CA ILE A 666 -8.14 1.08 23.94
C ILE A 666 -7.92 1.57 25.37
N ARG A 667 -7.98 2.88 25.57
CA ARG A 667 -7.92 3.51 26.89
C ARG A 667 -9.24 4.22 27.17
N CYS A 668 -9.86 3.87 28.28
CA CYS A 668 -11.11 4.42 28.77
C CYS A 668 -10.82 5.27 30.01
N ASP A 669 -10.82 6.60 29.86
CA ASP A 669 -10.64 7.50 30.99
C ASP A 669 -11.86 7.40 31.93
N GLU A 670 -11.62 7.56 33.23
CA GLU A 670 -12.62 7.47 34.31
C GLU A 670 -12.39 8.56 35.35
N ARG A 671 -13.34 8.70 36.28
CA ARG A 671 -13.14 9.55 37.45
C ARG A 671 -12.21 8.84 38.44
N PRO A 672 -11.16 9.52 38.94
CA PRO A 672 -10.33 8.99 40.01
C PRO A 672 -11.15 8.44 41.19
N GLY A 673 -10.83 7.22 41.63
CA GLY A 673 -11.47 6.52 42.75
C GLY A 673 -12.92 6.06 42.54
N GLU A 674 -13.50 6.22 41.34
CA GLU A 674 -14.88 5.76 41.07
C GLU A 674 -14.91 4.25 40.78
N LYS A 675 -15.83 3.55 41.45
CA LYS A 675 -16.00 2.11 41.24
C LYS A 675 -16.57 1.83 39.85
N LEU A 676 -15.90 0.99 39.07
CA LEU A 676 -16.37 0.51 37.77
C LEU A 676 -17.56 -0.44 37.93
N ASN A 677 -18.49 -0.42 36.97
CA ASN A 677 -19.64 -1.33 36.97
C ASN A 677 -19.30 -2.62 36.21
N VAL A 678 -18.74 -3.61 36.91
CA VAL A 678 -18.42 -4.93 36.33
C VAL A 678 -19.52 -5.92 36.68
N THR A 679 -20.28 -6.36 35.67
CA THR A 679 -21.44 -7.25 35.83
C THR A 679 -21.15 -8.71 35.47
N SER A 680 -20.00 -9.01 34.87
CA SER A 680 -19.55 -10.38 34.62
C SER A 680 -18.03 -10.51 34.65
N THR A 681 -17.53 -11.70 34.93
CA THR A 681 -16.12 -12.10 34.81
C THR A 681 -15.96 -13.33 33.91
N LYS A 682 -17.05 -13.80 33.29
CA LYS A 682 -17.11 -15.04 32.51
C LYS A 682 -17.12 -14.73 31.01
N ARG A 683 -16.45 -15.57 30.22
CA ARG A 683 -16.55 -15.55 28.76
C ARG A 683 -18.00 -15.84 28.34
N GLU A 684 -18.45 -15.20 27.26
CA GLU A 684 -19.78 -15.39 26.64
C GLU A 684 -21.00 -15.03 27.53
N ASP A 685 -20.78 -14.29 28.61
CA ASP A 685 -21.87 -13.89 29.52
C ASP A 685 -22.50 -12.55 29.09
N GLU A 686 -23.74 -12.63 28.61
CA GLU A 686 -24.53 -11.48 28.17
C GLU A 686 -24.80 -10.45 29.29
N ALA A 687 -24.64 -10.84 30.56
CA ALA A 687 -24.78 -9.91 31.69
C ALA A 687 -23.81 -8.71 31.59
N MET A 688 -22.72 -8.83 30.82
CA MET A 688 -21.78 -7.75 30.54
C MET A 688 -22.44 -6.46 30.01
N TRP A 689 -23.53 -6.56 29.24
CA TRP A 689 -24.21 -5.37 28.69
C TRP A 689 -25.02 -4.57 29.72
N TYR A 690 -25.10 -5.02 30.97
CA TYR A 690 -25.61 -4.20 32.09
C TYR A 690 -24.50 -3.41 32.81
N GLY A 691 -23.24 -3.58 32.40
CA GLY A 691 -22.04 -2.98 32.99
C GLY A 691 -21.27 -2.04 32.06
N ASP A 692 -20.07 -1.67 32.49
CA ASP A 692 -19.10 -0.96 31.65
C ASP A 692 -18.49 -1.93 30.64
N CYS A 693 -18.46 -1.58 29.35
CA CYS A 693 -17.79 -2.39 28.34
C CYS A 693 -17.33 -1.54 27.14
N VAL A 694 -16.37 -2.07 26.39
CA VAL A 694 -16.05 -1.64 25.04
C VAL A 694 -16.47 -2.70 24.04
N GLU A 695 -16.96 -2.28 22.88
CA GLU A 695 -17.33 -3.17 21.79
C GLU A 695 -16.56 -2.82 20.53
N ILE A 696 -16.03 -3.83 19.85
CA ILE A 696 -15.37 -3.76 18.55
C ILE A 696 -16.28 -4.43 17.54
N HIS A 697 -16.68 -3.67 16.53
CA HIS A 697 -17.52 -4.15 15.42
C HIS A 697 -16.70 -4.17 14.15
N LEU A 698 -16.73 -5.27 13.40
CA LEU A 698 -15.93 -5.47 12.19
C LEU A 698 -16.80 -5.93 11.02
N GLU A 699 -16.65 -5.26 9.88
CA GLU A 699 -17.15 -5.66 8.57
C GLU A 699 -15.94 -5.75 7.62
N THR A 700 -15.67 -6.95 7.12
CA THR A 700 -14.52 -7.22 6.27
C THR A 700 -14.91 -7.20 4.79
N ASP A 701 -13.94 -7.43 3.90
CA ASP A 701 -14.20 -7.62 2.48
C ASP A 701 -14.87 -8.98 2.15
N SER A 702 -14.83 -9.94 3.09
CA SER A 702 -15.40 -11.28 2.94
C SER A 702 -16.66 -11.50 3.78
N HIS A 703 -16.78 -10.86 4.95
CA HIS A 703 -17.88 -11.10 5.89
C HIS A 703 -18.55 -9.82 6.42
N SER A 704 -19.79 -9.99 6.84
CA SER A 704 -20.71 -8.87 7.01
C SER A 704 -20.62 -8.18 8.37
N TYR A 705 -20.54 -8.90 9.49
CA TYR A 705 -20.59 -8.25 10.80
C TYR A 705 -20.15 -9.13 11.98
N TYR A 706 -18.90 -9.00 12.42
CA TYR A 706 -18.43 -9.53 13.71
C TYR A 706 -18.58 -8.48 14.83
N GLN A 707 -18.82 -8.95 16.05
CA GLN A 707 -18.79 -8.14 17.27
C GLN A 707 -17.97 -8.85 18.35
N LEU A 708 -17.08 -8.09 18.99
CA LEU A 708 -16.37 -8.49 20.20
C LEU A 708 -16.66 -7.46 21.28
N ALA A 709 -16.93 -7.88 22.50
CA ALA A 709 -17.21 -7.00 23.62
C ALA A 709 -16.35 -7.39 24.83
N VAL A 710 -15.71 -6.40 25.45
CA VAL A 710 -14.77 -6.59 26.57
C VAL A 710 -15.10 -5.64 27.70
N ASN A 711 -15.16 -6.15 28.93
CA ASN A 711 -15.38 -5.34 30.13
C ASN A 711 -14.08 -5.12 30.93
N PRO A 712 -14.09 -4.27 31.99
CA PRO A 712 -12.89 -4.00 32.79
C PRO A 712 -12.28 -5.19 33.51
N ALA A 713 -13.00 -6.31 33.65
CA ALA A 713 -12.49 -7.54 34.25
C ALA A 713 -11.86 -8.50 33.21
N GLY A 714 -11.81 -8.12 31.94
CA GLY A 714 -11.25 -8.93 30.86
C GLY A 714 -12.17 -10.03 30.36
N ALA A 715 -13.46 -10.03 30.75
CA ALA A 715 -14.44 -10.93 30.15
C ALA A 715 -14.66 -10.57 28.68
N LEU A 716 -14.75 -11.58 27.82
CA LEU A 716 -14.95 -11.45 26.37
C LEU A 716 -16.29 -12.08 25.98
N VAL A 717 -17.05 -11.36 25.15
CA VAL A 717 -18.16 -11.93 24.36
C VAL A 717 -17.88 -11.67 22.89
N ASP A 718 -17.82 -12.73 22.10
CA ASP A 718 -17.65 -12.72 20.64
C ASP A 718 -18.90 -13.30 19.98
N ILE A 719 -19.42 -12.59 18.98
CA ILE A 719 -20.62 -12.99 18.24
C ILE A 719 -20.52 -12.60 16.77
N ASP A 720 -21.03 -13.47 15.91
CA ASP A 720 -21.24 -13.17 14.50
C ASP A 720 -22.67 -12.63 14.31
N ARG A 721 -22.80 -11.33 14.08
CA ARG A 721 -24.07 -10.66 13.79
C ARG A 721 -24.48 -10.78 12.32
N GLY A 722 -23.61 -11.32 11.48
CA GLY A 722 -23.84 -11.55 10.05
C GLY A 722 -24.69 -12.80 9.77
N VAL A 723 -24.90 -13.66 10.75
CA VAL A 723 -25.74 -14.87 10.67
C VAL A 723 -27.08 -14.70 11.39
N ASP A 724 -27.96 -15.70 11.27
CA ASP A 724 -29.23 -15.74 11.99
C ASP A 724 -29.02 -15.65 13.50
N ARG A 725 -29.96 -14.97 14.19
CA ARG A 725 -29.86 -14.68 15.63
C ARG A 725 -29.61 -15.88 16.52
N HIS A 726 -30.17 -17.04 16.18
CA HIS A 726 -30.00 -18.29 16.94
C HIS A 726 -28.58 -18.89 16.82
N SER A 727 -27.77 -18.39 15.88
CA SER A 727 -26.40 -18.82 15.62
C SER A 727 -25.32 -17.80 16.01
N TRP A 728 -25.70 -16.64 16.56
CA TRP A 728 -24.75 -15.54 16.88
C TRP A 728 -23.57 -15.98 17.74
N PHE A 729 -23.81 -16.82 18.75
CA PHE A 729 -22.80 -17.29 19.71
C PHE A 729 -22.07 -18.57 19.27
N ARG A 730 -22.28 -19.06 18.04
CA ARG A 730 -21.57 -20.26 17.53
C ARG A 730 -20.18 -19.94 16.99
N TRP A 731 -19.87 -18.66 16.80
CA TRP A 731 -18.61 -18.19 16.24
C TRP A 731 -17.65 -17.80 17.36
N GLU A 732 -16.40 -18.22 17.25
CA GLU A 732 -15.32 -17.83 18.15
C GLU A 732 -14.27 -16.98 17.43
N SER A 733 -13.94 -15.82 18.01
CA SER A 733 -12.97 -14.91 17.41
C SER A 733 -11.53 -15.37 17.57
N GLN A 734 -11.28 -16.33 18.47
CA GLN A 734 -9.93 -16.75 18.91
C GLN A 734 -9.08 -15.57 19.43
N ALA A 735 -9.73 -14.54 19.97
CA ALA A 735 -9.05 -13.33 20.40
C ALA A 735 -8.36 -13.53 21.76
N GLU A 736 -7.18 -12.95 21.90
CA GLU A 736 -6.51 -12.81 23.19
C GLU A 736 -6.78 -11.40 23.72
N VAL A 737 -7.20 -11.30 24.97
CA VAL A 737 -7.62 -10.05 25.61
C VAL A 737 -6.94 -9.92 26.97
N ALA A 738 -6.44 -8.72 27.26
CA ALA A 738 -6.00 -8.34 28.59
C ALA A 738 -6.48 -6.93 28.93
N THR A 739 -6.73 -6.70 30.22
CA THR A 739 -7.22 -5.42 30.74
C THR A 739 -6.42 -4.98 31.94
N HIS A 740 -6.24 -3.67 32.08
CA HIS A 740 -5.62 -3.08 33.26
C HIS A 740 -6.54 -1.99 33.81
N VAL A 741 -6.73 -1.97 35.14
CA VAL A 741 -7.52 -0.96 35.84
C VAL A 741 -6.59 -0.14 36.71
N ALA A 742 -6.59 1.17 36.48
CA ALA A 742 -5.88 2.17 37.26
C ALA A 742 -6.89 3.11 37.93
N ASP A 743 -6.40 4.09 38.69
CA ASP A 743 -7.25 5.01 39.45
C ASP A 743 -8.14 5.90 38.55
N ASP A 744 -7.59 6.42 37.45
CA ASP A 744 -8.24 7.39 36.56
C ASP A 744 -8.61 6.82 35.18
N HIS A 745 -8.41 5.52 34.96
CA HIS A 745 -8.71 4.86 33.69
C HIS A 745 -8.71 3.34 33.80
N TRP A 746 -9.22 2.68 32.77
CA TRP A 746 -8.90 1.29 32.46
C TRP A 746 -8.57 1.14 30.98
N THR A 747 -7.88 0.06 30.63
CA THR A 747 -7.40 -0.23 29.28
C THR A 747 -7.80 -1.62 28.84
N VAL A 748 -7.93 -1.77 27.51
CA VAL A 748 -8.07 -3.05 26.83
C VAL A 748 -6.98 -3.15 25.78
N GLU A 749 -6.30 -4.28 25.80
CA GLU A 749 -5.41 -4.71 24.75
C GLU A 749 -5.93 -6.03 24.18
N ILE A 750 -6.07 -6.10 22.87
CA ILE A 750 -6.67 -7.25 22.21
C ILE A 750 -5.92 -7.59 20.93
N ARG A 751 -5.63 -8.89 20.75
CA ARG A 751 -5.21 -9.49 19.48
C ARG A 751 -6.38 -10.27 18.90
N ILE A 752 -6.74 -9.95 17.65
CA ILE A 752 -7.77 -10.63 16.88
C ILE A 752 -7.08 -11.33 15.70
N PRO A 753 -7.02 -12.67 15.68
CA PRO A 753 -6.50 -13.39 14.53
C PRO A 753 -7.44 -13.28 13.32
N VAL A 754 -6.84 -13.16 12.14
CA VAL A 754 -7.51 -12.96 10.85
C VAL A 754 -7.06 -14.03 9.86
N THR A 755 -8.02 -14.62 9.15
CA THR A 755 -7.76 -15.61 8.10
C THR A 755 -8.36 -15.17 6.77
N THR A 756 -7.73 -15.57 5.67
CA THR A 756 -8.33 -15.49 4.33
C THR A 756 -9.02 -16.79 3.93
N ASP A 757 -8.90 -17.83 4.76
CA ASP A 757 -9.54 -19.12 4.56
C ASP A 757 -11.00 -19.06 5.00
N GLU A 758 -11.92 -19.37 4.08
CA GLU A 758 -13.37 -19.38 4.32
C GLU A 758 -13.87 -20.80 4.73
N ASN A 759 -12.99 -21.80 4.80
CA ASN A 759 -13.36 -23.20 5.08
C ASN A 759 -13.72 -23.45 6.56
N ASP A 760 -13.26 -22.60 7.48
CA ASP A 760 -13.64 -22.63 8.90
C ASP A 760 -14.44 -21.38 9.27
N PRO A 761 -15.74 -21.33 8.93
CA PRO A 761 -16.55 -20.13 9.13
C PRO A 761 -16.93 -19.88 10.61
N LEU A 762 -16.62 -20.81 11.50
CA LEU A 762 -16.95 -20.70 12.93
C LEU A 762 -15.80 -20.18 13.77
N ASN A 763 -14.59 -20.04 13.20
CA ASN A 763 -13.43 -19.53 13.92
C ASN A 763 -12.76 -18.38 13.16
N PHE A 764 -12.16 -17.47 13.91
CA PHE A 764 -11.38 -16.33 13.39
C PHE A 764 -12.21 -15.26 12.65
N VAL A 765 -11.61 -14.08 12.48
CA VAL A 765 -12.17 -13.06 11.59
C VAL A 765 -11.75 -13.36 10.16
N VAL A 766 -12.72 -13.65 9.29
CA VAL A 766 -12.43 -13.91 7.87
C VAL A 766 -12.33 -12.60 7.07
N GLY A 767 -11.20 -12.38 6.39
CA GLY A 767 -11.00 -11.28 5.45
C GLY A 767 -9.53 -11.03 5.11
N ARG A 768 -9.29 -10.21 4.10
CA ARG A 768 -7.94 -9.78 3.69
C ARG A 768 -7.50 -8.55 4.48
N LYS A 769 -6.19 -8.38 4.68
CA LYS A 769 -5.65 -7.12 5.23
C LYS A 769 -6.17 -5.93 4.40
N PRO A 770 -6.83 -4.94 5.02
CA PRO A 770 -7.57 -3.93 4.28
C PRO A 770 -6.64 -2.97 3.55
N SER A 771 -7.08 -2.47 2.40
CA SER A 771 -6.34 -1.51 1.58
C SER A 771 -7.19 -0.28 1.29
N VAL A 772 -6.60 0.75 0.66
CA VAL A 772 -7.37 1.91 0.16
C VAL A 772 -8.46 1.46 -0.84
N SER A 773 -8.18 0.43 -1.64
CA SER A 773 -9.12 -0.07 -2.65
C SER A 773 -10.21 -0.96 -2.05
N LEU A 774 -9.87 -1.73 -1.02
CA LEU A 774 -10.75 -2.64 -0.29
C LEU A 774 -10.62 -2.37 1.21
N PRO A 775 -11.18 -1.25 1.70
CA PRO A 775 -11.19 -0.96 3.12
C PRO A 775 -12.14 -1.92 3.85
N TRP A 776 -11.79 -2.26 5.08
CA TRP A 776 -12.75 -2.78 6.03
C TRP A 776 -13.57 -1.63 6.62
N HIS A 777 -14.67 -1.96 7.27
CA HIS A 777 -15.42 -1.01 8.07
C HIS A 777 -15.47 -1.49 9.51
N PHE A 778 -15.32 -0.59 10.46
CA PHE A 778 -15.31 -0.95 11.88
C PHE A 778 -15.91 0.11 12.77
N ASN A 779 -16.21 -0.26 14.01
CA ASN A 779 -16.45 0.72 15.07
C ASN A 779 -15.84 0.24 16.38
N VAL A 780 -15.41 1.18 17.20
CA VAL A 780 -15.10 0.93 18.60
C VAL A 780 -16.05 1.77 19.43
N CYS A 781 -16.86 1.11 20.24
CA CYS A 781 -17.89 1.70 21.07
C CYS A 781 -17.55 1.52 22.54
N ARG A 782 -18.01 2.41 23.40
CA ARG A 782 -17.93 2.30 24.85
C ARG A 782 -19.30 2.57 25.46
N GLN A 783 -19.68 1.69 26.36
CA GLN A 783 -20.80 1.84 27.28
C GLN A 783 -20.24 2.13 28.68
N ARG A 784 -20.78 3.16 29.33
CA ARG A 784 -20.48 3.52 30.72
C ARG A 784 -21.78 3.66 31.51
N ILE A 785 -21.98 2.85 32.54
CA ILE A 785 -23.24 2.77 33.32
C ILE A 785 -22.98 3.14 34.78
N ARG A 786 -23.79 4.07 35.31
CA ARG A 786 -23.83 4.46 36.72
C ARG A 786 -25.29 4.48 37.20
N GLU A 787 -25.48 4.54 38.52
CA GLU A 787 -26.80 4.48 39.17
C GLU A 787 -27.85 5.42 38.57
N HIS A 788 -27.45 6.64 38.17
CA HIS A 788 -28.37 7.65 37.65
C HIS A 788 -28.20 7.95 36.16
N GLY A 789 -27.54 7.08 35.37
CA GLY A 789 -27.51 7.25 33.92
C GLY A 789 -26.48 6.40 33.20
N ALA A 790 -26.56 6.42 31.87
CA ALA A 790 -25.61 5.78 30.97
C ALA A 790 -25.05 6.78 29.96
N GLU A 791 -23.81 6.56 29.55
CA GLU A 791 -23.19 7.29 28.44
C GLU A 791 -22.67 6.29 27.41
N TYR A 792 -23.01 6.56 26.15
CA TYR A 792 -22.63 5.75 25.01
C TYR A 792 -21.75 6.58 24.09
N SER A 793 -20.59 6.06 23.71
CA SER A 793 -19.70 6.73 22.78
C SER A 793 -19.14 5.77 21.75
N ALA A 794 -18.77 6.27 20.58
CA ALA A 794 -18.24 5.48 19.49
C ALA A 794 -17.20 6.25 18.67
N PHE A 795 -16.26 5.52 18.07
CA PHE A 795 -15.24 6.11 17.20
C PHE A 795 -15.90 6.72 15.97
N SER A 796 -16.89 6.00 15.43
CA SER A 796 -17.86 6.52 14.48
C SER A 796 -19.26 6.54 15.12
N PRO A 797 -19.74 7.72 15.56
CA PRO A 797 -21.10 7.87 16.07
C PRO A 797 -22.15 7.37 15.07
N THR A 798 -23.09 6.57 15.56
CA THR A 798 -24.14 5.97 14.71
C THR A 798 -25.26 6.97 14.42
N GLY A 799 -25.45 7.98 15.26
CA GLY A 799 -26.59 8.89 15.16
C GLY A 799 -27.90 8.21 15.58
N THR A 800 -27.81 7.10 16.32
CA THR A 800 -28.95 6.32 16.82
C THR A 800 -28.73 5.97 18.29
N ALA A 801 -29.75 5.49 18.99
CA ALA A 801 -29.64 5.09 20.39
C ALA A 801 -28.77 3.83 20.62
N GLY A 802 -28.38 3.10 19.57
CA GLY A 802 -27.61 1.85 19.67
C GLY A 802 -26.34 1.83 18.82
N PHE A 803 -25.47 0.86 19.11
CA PHE A 803 -24.19 0.70 18.41
C PHE A 803 -24.30 0.04 17.03
N HIS A 804 -25.37 -0.72 16.79
CA HIS A 804 -25.52 -1.59 15.62
C HIS A 804 -26.03 -0.84 14.38
N ALA A 805 -25.16 -0.03 13.77
CA ALA A 805 -25.43 0.63 12.49
C ALA A 805 -24.25 0.44 11.51
N PRO A 806 -24.15 -0.73 10.83
CA PRO A 806 -23.00 -1.05 9.97
C PRO A 806 -22.69 0.02 8.91
N ARG A 807 -23.72 0.69 8.36
CA ARG A 807 -23.56 1.80 7.40
C ARG A 807 -22.79 3.01 7.95
N LYS A 808 -22.71 3.14 9.28
CA LYS A 808 -22.02 4.20 10.01
C LYS A 808 -20.65 3.79 10.51
N PHE A 809 -20.19 2.56 10.28
CA PHE A 809 -18.86 2.13 10.66
C PHE A 809 -17.78 2.95 9.94
N ALA A 810 -16.73 3.30 10.67
CA ALA A 810 -15.55 4.00 10.16
C ALA A 810 -14.82 3.14 9.13
N GLN A 811 -14.11 3.81 8.22
CA GLN A 811 -13.24 3.12 7.25
C GLN A 811 -11.96 2.68 7.94
N PHE A 812 -11.53 1.45 7.68
CA PHE A 812 -10.29 0.88 8.19
C PHE A 812 -9.42 0.40 7.02
N TYR A 813 -8.18 0.86 6.93
CA TYR A 813 -7.33 0.59 5.77
C TYR A 813 -5.84 0.67 6.07
N ALA A 814 -5.04 -0.10 5.31
CA ALA A 814 -3.60 0.08 5.20
C ALA A 814 -3.27 0.89 3.93
N GLY A 815 -2.23 1.73 3.98
CA GLY A 815 -1.75 2.46 2.80
C GLY A 815 -1.27 3.87 3.11
N HIS A 816 -1.33 4.78 2.13
CA HIS A 816 -1.08 6.21 2.31
C HIS A 816 -2.36 6.95 2.74
N SER A 817 -2.21 8.11 3.38
CA SER A 817 -3.36 8.95 3.76
C SER A 817 -4.25 9.19 2.56
N THR A 818 -5.54 8.86 2.70
CA THR A 818 -6.50 8.93 1.62
C THR A 818 -7.78 9.60 2.08
N ARG A 819 -8.38 10.40 1.20
CA ARG A 819 -9.75 10.88 1.33
C ARG A 819 -10.66 9.94 0.56
N PHE A 820 -11.62 9.33 1.24
CA PHE A 820 -12.61 8.48 0.61
C PHE A 820 -13.79 9.31 0.12
N ASP A 821 -14.34 8.91 -1.02
CA ASP A 821 -15.60 9.43 -1.53
C ASP A 821 -16.74 8.90 -0.65
N PHE A 822 -17.74 9.74 -0.41
CA PHE A 822 -18.98 9.37 0.29
C PHE A 822 -20.16 9.77 -0.59
N ASP A 823 -21.31 9.13 -0.36
CA ASP A 823 -22.54 9.48 -1.06
C ASP A 823 -23.03 10.86 -0.58
N PRO A 824 -23.03 11.90 -1.44
CA PRO A 824 -23.45 13.24 -1.04
C PRO A 824 -24.94 13.32 -0.69
N GLU A 825 -25.75 12.36 -1.17
CA GLU A 825 -27.17 12.27 -0.84
C GLU A 825 -27.41 11.67 0.56
N TYR A 826 -26.39 11.06 1.16
CA TYR A 826 -26.49 10.52 2.51
C TYR A 826 -26.46 11.65 3.55
N THR A 827 -27.64 11.95 4.12
CA THR A 827 -27.79 12.94 5.19
C THR A 827 -28.47 12.33 6.42
N ASP A 828 -27.96 12.68 7.60
CA ASP A 828 -28.53 12.30 8.90
C ASP A 828 -28.30 13.43 9.93
N TYR A 829 -28.76 13.22 11.17
CA TYR A 829 -28.60 14.18 12.26
C TYR A 829 -27.14 14.63 12.45
N LEU A 830 -26.15 13.73 12.33
CA LEU A 830 -24.74 14.05 12.55
C LEU A 830 -24.17 14.89 11.41
N VAL A 831 -24.57 14.62 10.16
CA VAL A 831 -24.17 15.40 8.99
C VAL A 831 -24.76 16.81 9.06
N ALA A 832 -26.08 16.92 9.28
CA ALA A 832 -26.76 18.20 9.40
C ALA A 832 -26.29 18.99 10.63
N GLY A 833 -26.04 18.29 11.75
CA GLY A 833 -25.52 18.87 12.98
C GLY A 833 -24.14 19.48 12.82
N LYS A 834 -23.22 18.84 12.06
CA LYS A 834 -21.90 19.41 11.74
C LYS A 834 -22.00 20.72 10.96
N ALA A 835 -22.96 20.82 10.03
CA ALA A 835 -23.21 22.05 9.28
C ALA A 835 -23.74 23.17 10.21
N ALA A 836 -24.70 22.87 11.09
CA ALA A 836 -25.21 23.82 12.08
C ALA A 836 -24.12 24.30 13.07
N ASP A 837 -23.25 23.39 13.50
CA ASP A 837 -22.09 23.66 14.35
C ASP A 837 -21.09 24.64 13.68
N ALA A 838 -20.90 24.53 12.36
CA ALA A 838 -20.04 25.43 11.61
C ALA A 838 -20.60 26.86 11.60
N LEU A 839 -21.91 27.03 11.42
CA LEU A 839 -22.60 28.32 11.51
C LEU A 839 -22.42 28.94 12.91
N LEU A 840 -22.65 28.15 13.96
CA LEU A 840 -22.52 28.64 15.34
C LEU A 840 -21.08 29.10 15.65
N ARG A 841 -20.06 28.33 15.22
CA ARG A 841 -18.64 28.72 15.37
C ARG A 841 -18.27 29.94 14.54
N GLY A 842 -18.86 30.08 13.34
CA GLY A 842 -18.71 31.23 12.47
C GLY A 842 -19.42 32.49 12.98
N ARG A 843 -20.13 32.41 14.12
CA ARG A 843 -20.94 33.49 14.70
C ARG A 843 -22.10 33.96 13.82
N THR A 844 -22.53 33.17 12.84
CA THR A 844 -23.76 33.39 12.06
C THR A 844 -24.96 32.88 12.87
N ASN A 845 -25.21 33.49 14.03
CA ASN A 845 -26.13 32.97 15.04
C ASN A 845 -27.59 32.87 14.55
N LYS A 846 -28.03 33.73 13.62
CA LYS A 846 -29.37 33.66 13.04
C LYS A 846 -29.58 32.37 12.24
N ASP A 847 -28.62 32.06 11.36
CA ASP A 847 -28.67 30.86 10.52
C ASP A 847 -28.44 29.60 11.36
N ALA A 848 -27.53 29.67 12.33
CA ALA A 848 -27.31 28.59 13.29
C ALA A 848 -28.59 28.27 14.08
N LEU A 849 -29.31 29.30 14.57
CA LEU A 849 -30.58 29.16 15.26
C LEU A 849 -31.61 28.43 14.38
N ALA A 850 -31.79 28.88 13.13
CA ALA A 850 -32.72 28.26 12.20
C ALA A 850 -32.34 26.79 11.91
N ALA A 851 -31.06 26.53 11.64
CA ALA A 851 -30.55 25.21 11.35
C ALA A 851 -30.77 24.23 12.53
N TYR A 852 -30.52 24.66 13.78
CA TYR A 852 -30.76 23.82 14.94
C TYR A 852 -32.24 23.58 15.25
N VAL A 853 -33.11 24.57 15.00
CA VAL A 853 -34.56 24.37 15.15
C VAL A 853 -35.07 23.37 14.11
N ALA A 854 -34.58 23.43 12.87
CA ALA A 854 -34.89 22.45 11.85
C ALA A 854 -34.32 21.06 12.20
N LEU A 855 -33.09 21.01 12.72
CA LEU A 855 -32.45 19.77 13.17
C LEU A 855 -33.26 19.07 14.28
N ALA A 856 -33.80 19.84 15.22
CA ALA A 856 -34.68 19.32 16.28
C ALA A 856 -36.03 18.80 15.77
N ALA A 857 -36.42 19.17 14.54
CA ALA A 857 -37.66 18.77 13.91
C ALA A 857 -37.47 17.65 12.86
N LEU A 858 -36.26 17.09 12.73
CA LEU A 858 -36.02 15.96 11.83
C LEU A 858 -36.81 14.72 12.27
N ASP A 859 -37.51 14.11 11.32
CA ASP A 859 -38.19 12.84 11.51
C ASP A 859 -37.22 11.77 12.05
N LYS A 860 -37.70 10.98 13.02
CA LYS A 860 -36.94 9.90 13.69
C LYS A 860 -35.76 10.38 14.56
N SER A 861 -35.64 11.68 14.85
CA SER A 861 -34.67 12.15 15.85
C SER A 861 -34.97 11.59 17.23
N THR A 862 -33.94 11.14 17.94
CA THR A 862 -34.07 10.69 19.32
C THR A 862 -34.34 11.86 20.27
N GLU A 863 -34.84 11.57 21.47
CA GLU A 863 -35.07 12.60 22.50
C GLU A 863 -33.80 13.41 22.82
N LEU A 864 -32.65 12.72 22.94
CA LEU A 864 -31.36 13.36 23.19
C LEU A 864 -30.91 14.26 22.02
N GLN A 865 -31.14 13.84 20.78
CA GLN A 865 -30.86 14.64 19.57
C GLN A 865 -31.70 15.91 19.55
N GLN A 866 -33.01 15.80 19.76
CA GLN A 866 -33.91 16.95 19.82
C GLN A 866 -33.52 17.92 20.94
N ALA A 867 -33.29 17.41 22.15
CA ALA A 867 -32.86 18.22 23.29
C ALA A 867 -31.51 18.92 23.05
N THR A 868 -30.56 18.24 22.42
CA THR A 868 -29.24 18.80 22.08
C THR A 868 -29.36 19.90 21.03
N ALA A 869 -30.11 19.66 19.95
CA ALA A 869 -30.36 20.65 18.91
C ALA A 869 -31.05 21.89 19.48
N LEU A 870 -32.09 21.74 20.30
CA LEU A 870 -32.77 22.87 20.95
C LEU A 870 -31.88 23.62 21.95
N SER A 871 -31.02 22.91 22.70
CA SER A 871 -30.04 23.54 23.60
C SER A 871 -29.01 24.39 22.83
N ARG A 872 -28.58 23.91 21.65
CA ARG A 872 -27.70 24.66 20.73
C ARG A 872 -28.44 25.84 20.09
N ALA A 873 -29.70 25.67 19.69
CA ALA A 873 -30.56 26.76 19.23
C ALA A 873 -30.69 27.85 20.30
N ALA A 874 -30.94 27.49 21.56
CA ALA A 874 -31.01 28.44 22.67
C ALA A 874 -29.67 29.16 22.89
N THR A 875 -28.54 28.50 22.62
CA THR A 875 -27.22 29.15 22.64
C THR A 875 -27.09 30.22 21.56
N ALA A 876 -27.54 29.92 20.33
CA ALA A 876 -27.57 30.91 19.26
C ALA A 876 -28.51 32.09 19.58
N ALA A 877 -29.68 31.82 20.16
CA ALA A 877 -30.63 32.85 20.62
C ALA A 877 -30.02 33.76 21.71
N ARG A 878 -29.33 33.19 22.70
CA ARG A 878 -28.59 33.98 23.72
C ARG A 878 -27.49 34.83 23.10
N ASN A 879 -26.76 34.34 22.10
CA ASN A 879 -25.75 35.14 21.39
C ASN A 879 -26.37 36.33 20.62
N LEU A 880 -27.63 36.21 20.21
CA LEU A 880 -28.44 37.28 19.61
C LEU A 880 -29.10 38.19 20.66
N LYS A 881 -28.93 37.90 21.96
CA LYS A 881 -29.63 38.54 23.08
C LYS A 881 -31.16 38.37 23.05
N ASP A 882 -31.66 37.38 22.32
CA ASP A 882 -33.09 37.01 22.30
C ASP A 882 -33.36 35.96 23.39
N TYR A 883 -33.49 36.45 24.62
CA TYR A 883 -33.64 35.57 25.78
C TYR A 883 -35.03 34.93 25.86
N ALA A 884 -36.09 35.64 25.43
CA ALA A 884 -37.43 35.09 25.37
C ALA A 884 -37.50 33.89 24.42
N LYS A 885 -36.81 33.96 23.27
CA LYS A 885 -36.68 32.80 22.37
C LYS A 885 -35.88 31.67 23.00
N ALA A 886 -34.81 31.97 23.73
CA ALA A 886 -34.04 30.95 24.44
C ALA A 886 -34.89 30.19 25.49
N ASP A 887 -35.74 30.89 26.23
CA ASP A 887 -36.67 30.29 27.20
C ASP A 887 -37.79 29.50 26.52
N ALA A 888 -38.35 30.02 25.41
CA ALA A 888 -39.34 29.29 24.60
C ALA A 888 -38.75 27.99 24.02
N LEU A 889 -37.47 27.98 23.63
CA LEU A 889 -36.76 26.77 23.20
C LEU A 889 -36.51 25.82 24.37
N ALA A 890 -36.21 26.32 25.57
CA ALA A 890 -36.05 25.49 26.76
C ALA A 890 -37.34 24.74 27.12
N ASN A 891 -38.51 25.36 26.92
CA ASN A 891 -39.82 24.71 27.15
C ASN A 891 -40.11 23.55 26.18
N ARG A 892 -39.41 23.50 25.05
CA ARG A 892 -39.53 22.42 24.06
C ARG A 892 -38.57 21.26 24.32
N ILE A 893 -37.65 21.39 25.28
CA ILE A 893 -36.71 20.33 25.65
C ILE A 893 -37.40 19.40 26.65
N SER A 894 -37.60 18.14 26.25
CA SER A 894 -38.22 17.11 27.10
C SER A 894 -37.30 16.60 28.21
N LEU A 895 -35.99 16.57 27.98
CA LEU A 895 -34.99 16.20 28.99
C LEU A 895 -34.84 17.30 30.05
N SER A 896 -35.48 17.09 31.21
CA SER A 896 -35.56 18.06 32.32
C SER A 896 -34.20 18.66 32.73
N ALA A 897 -33.17 17.83 32.90
CA ALA A 897 -31.81 18.28 33.25
C ALA A 897 -31.24 19.28 32.21
N MET A 898 -31.43 19.00 30.92
CA MET A 898 -30.97 19.87 29.84
C MET A 898 -31.81 21.16 29.76
N ALA A 899 -33.13 21.07 29.91
CA ALA A 899 -34.03 22.23 29.93
C ALA A 899 -33.66 23.19 31.07
N LYS A 900 -33.48 22.68 32.30
CA LYS A 900 -33.03 23.46 33.47
C LYS A 900 -31.67 24.11 33.22
N THR A 901 -30.71 23.37 32.66
CA THR A 901 -29.38 23.91 32.30
C THR A 901 -29.48 25.07 31.31
N VAL A 902 -30.35 24.98 30.31
CA VAL A 902 -30.58 26.06 29.34
C VAL A 902 -31.16 27.30 30.03
N ARG A 903 -32.12 27.14 30.94
CA ARG A 903 -32.71 28.25 31.72
C ARG A 903 -31.68 28.92 32.63
N MET A 904 -30.90 28.14 33.38
CA MET A 904 -29.78 28.66 34.19
C MET A 904 -28.82 29.51 33.34
N LYS A 905 -28.36 29.00 32.18
CA LYS A 905 -27.47 29.74 31.28
C LYS A 905 -28.13 30.99 30.69
N THR A 906 -29.44 30.99 30.53
CA THR A 906 -30.20 32.14 30.05
C THR A 906 -30.29 33.23 31.12
N LEU A 907 -30.59 32.88 32.37
CA LEU A 907 -30.58 33.82 33.50
C LEU A 907 -29.18 34.44 33.74
N LEU A 908 -28.12 33.65 33.64
CA LEU A 908 -26.75 34.18 33.69
C LEU A 908 -26.47 35.18 32.55
N ALA A 909 -26.91 34.87 31.33
CA ALA A 909 -26.74 35.76 30.18
C ALA A 909 -27.57 37.05 30.30
N GLN A 910 -28.68 37.02 31.06
CA GLN A 910 -29.47 38.19 31.45
C GLN A 910 -28.88 38.97 32.64
N ARG A 911 -27.78 38.49 33.25
CA ARG A 911 -27.22 39.03 34.51
C ARG A 911 -28.18 38.96 35.70
N LYS A 912 -28.94 37.87 35.80
CA LYS A 912 -29.88 37.59 36.90
C LYS A 912 -29.45 36.38 37.74
N PRO A 913 -28.32 36.46 38.46
CA PRO A 913 -27.82 35.34 39.25
C PRO A 913 -28.70 35.04 40.48
N ALA A 914 -29.37 36.06 41.06
CA ALA A 914 -30.28 35.87 42.18
C ALA A 914 -31.50 35.00 41.80
N ASP A 915 -32.20 35.35 40.72
CA ASP A 915 -33.34 34.60 40.18
C ASP A 915 -32.96 33.13 39.84
N LEU A 916 -31.73 32.92 39.35
CA LEU A 916 -31.21 31.58 39.10
C LEU A 916 -31.12 30.76 40.40
N LEU A 917 -30.57 31.34 41.46
CA LEU A 917 -30.43 30.67 42.75
C LEU A 917 -31.77 30.47 43.45
N GLU A 918 -32.72 31.39 43.28
CA GLU A 918 -34.09 31.21 43.77
C GLU A 918 -34.75 29.98 43.12
N GLN A 919 -34.65 29.86 41.80
CA GLN A 919 -35.29 28.78 41.05
C GLN A 919 -34.54 27.43 41.16
N TYR A 920 -33.21 27.45 41.20
CA TYR A 920 -32.39 26.25 41.03
C TYR A 920 -31.31 26.06 42.10
N GLY A 921 -31.22 26.94 43.09
CA GLY A 921 -30.24 26.86 44.18
C GLY A 921 -30.35 25.58 45.03
N LYS A 922 -31.53 24.97 45.07
CA LYS A 922 -31.83 23.74 45.82
C LYS A 922 -31.78 22.46 44.98
N GLU A 923 -31.40 22.54 43.70
CA GLU A 923 -31.31 21.34 42.85
C GLU A 923 -30.25 20.35 43.40
N ASP A 924 -30.63 19.09 43.51
CA ASP A 924 -29.74 18.02 43.93
C ASP A 924 -29.15 17.32 42.69
N PHE A 925 -27.90 17.68 42.35
CA PHE A 925 -27.23 17.11 41.18
C PHE A 925 -26.86 15.64 41.33
N SER A 926 -26.91 15.05 42.55
CA SER A 926 -26.64 13.63 42.71
C SER A 926 -27.71 12.77 42.02
N LYS A 927 -28.94 13.26 41.91
CA LYS A 927 -30.08 12.59 41.27
C LYS A 927 -30.16 12.81 39.76
N TRP A 928 -29.27 13.63 39.21
CA TRP A 928 -29.28 13.95 37.77
C TRP A 928 -28.50 12.91 36.99
N PRO A 929 -28.84 12.69 35.70
CA PRO A 929 -27.98 11.95 34.80
C PRO A 929 -26.59 12.59 34.72
N PHE A 930 -25.57 11.80 35.08
CA PHE A 930 -24.19 12.30 35.19
C PHE A 930 -23.68 13.05 33.95
N PRO A 931 -24.08 12.72 32.69
CA PRO A 931 -23.66 13.48 31.51
C PRO A 931 -24.14 14.94 31.47
N HIS A 932 -25.13 15.29 32.29
CA HIS A 932 -25.74 16.61 32.29
C HIS A 932 -25.39 17.45 33.54
N VAL A 933 -24.68 16.87 34.52
CA VAL A 933 -24.37 17.54 35.80
C VAL A 933 -23.38 18.69 35.62
N SER A 934 -22.22 18.44 35.01
CA SER A 934 -21.12 19.43 34.99
C SER A 934 -21.51 20.78 34.36
N PRO A 935 -22.19 20.85 33.21
CA PRO A 935 -22.62 22.12 32.64
C PRO A 935 -23.65 22.88 33.48
N ALA A 936 -24.46 22.19 34.28
CA ALA A 936 -25.47 22.78 35.17
C ALA A 936 -24.84 23.28 36.47
N ALA A 937 -24.02 22.44 37.11
CA ALA A 937 -23.25 22.80 38.30
C ALA A 937 -22.33 24.00 38.03
N PHE A 938 -21.67 24.02 36.87
CA PHE A 938 -20.86 25.19 36.50
C PHE A 938 -21.70 26.47 36.35
N ALA A 939 -22.90 26.38 35.76
CA ALA A 939 -23.78 27.55 35.65
C ALA A 939 -24.26 28.04 37.04
N ARG A 940 -24.64 27.13 37.94
CA ARG A 940 -25.06 27.49 39.29
C ARG A 940 -23.91 28.05 40.13
N ALA A 941 -22.71 27.49 40.01
CA ALA A 941 -21.49 28.03 40.59
C ALA A 941 -21.25 29.49 40.17
N GLN A 942 -21.41 29.80 38.88
CA GLN A 942 -21.23 31.18 38.39
C GLN A 942 -22.23 32.15 39.03
N ALA A 943 -23.45 31.72 39.31
CA ALA A 943 -24.42 32.52 40.04
C ALA A 943 -24.00 32.73 41.50
N HIS A 944 -23.58 31.65 42.19
CA HIS A 944 -23.06 31.74 43.55
C HIS A 944 -21.84 32.66 43.67
N ILE A 945 -20.93 32.66 42.69
CA ILE A 945 -19.80 33.59 42.63
C ILE A 945 -20.30 35.04 42.56
N GLN A 946 -21.25 35.33 41.67
CA GLN A 946 -21.79 36.68 41.46
C GLN A 946 -22.60 37.19 42.66
N THR A 947 -23.21 36.30 43.45
CA THR A 947 -23.92 36.63 44.70
C THR A 947 -23.05 36.44 45.95
N GLN A 948 -21.73 36.31 45.80
CA GLN A 948 -20.77 36.21 46.91
C GLN A 948 -20.96 35.01 47.87
N ASN A 949 -21.62 33.93 47.43
CA ASN A 949 -21.73 32.69 48.21
C ASN A 949 -20.57 31.73 47.87
N GLY A 950 -19.39 32.03 48.42
CA GLY A 950 -18.16 31.32 48.06
C GLY A 950 -18.15 29.82 48.35
N LYS A 951 -18.75 29.39 49.48
CA LYS A 951 -18.78 27.96 49.85
C LYS A 951 -19.66 27.13 48.91
N ALA A 952 -20.82 27.64 48.52
CA ALA A 952 -21.70 26.96 47.57
C ALA A 952 -21.09 26.95 46.15
N ALA A 953 -20.45 28.05 45.74
CA ALA A 953 -19.70 28.11 44.48
C ALA A 953 -18.59 27.06 44.43
N GLU A 954 -17.83 26.90 45.52
CA GLU A 954 -16.76 25.91 45.62
C GLU A 954 -17.30 24.48 45.43
N ALA A 955 -18.36 24.12 46.15
CA ALA A 955 -18.98 22.80 46.04
C ALA A 955 -19.43 22.49 44.61
N ASP A 956 -20.14 23.42 43.96
CA ASP A 956 -20.60 23.24 42.58
C ASP A 956 -19.47 23.18 41.55
N LEU A 957 -18.40 23.98 41.74
CA LEU A 957 -17.23 23.94 40.86
C LEU A 957 -16.48 22.62 40.98
N GLN A 958 -16.32 22.07 42.19
CA GLN A 958 -15.69 20.77 42.40
C GLN A 958 -16.53 19.64 41.78
N ILE A 959 -17.86 19.69 41.95
CA ILE A 959 -18.79 18.78 41.26
C ILE A 959 -18.58 18.86 39.74
N ALA A 960 -18.63 20.08 39.18
CA ALA A 960 -18.47 20.29 37.74
C ALA A 960 -17.10 19.81 37.23
N PHE A 961 -16.03 20.05 37.98
CA PHE A 961 -14.67 19.65 37.63
C PHE A 961 -14.47 18.13 37.64
N SER A 962 -15.10 17.45 38.59
CA SER A 962 -15.01 15.99 38.74
C SER A 962 -15.75 15.21 37.65
N LEU A 963 -16.72 15.84 36.98
CA LEU A 963 -17.59 15.22 35.97
C LEU A 963 -17.43 15.87 34.58
N THR A 964 -16.20 16.23 34.20
CA THR A 964 -15.92 16.66 32.83
C THR A 964 -14.47 16.46 32.41
N SER A 965 -14.29 15.90 31.20
CA SER A 965 -13.00 15.82 30.49
C SER A 965 -12.85 16.89 29.40
N ASP A 966 -13.87 17.75 29.19
CA ASP A 966 -13.78 18.81 28.18
C ASP A 966 -12.71 19.84 28.60
N LYS A 967 -11.63 19.91 27.81
CA LYS A 967 -10.48 20.75 28.15
C LYS A 967 -10.87 22.23 28.32
N ARG A 968 -11.79 22.75 27.51
CA ARG A 968 -12.20 24.16 27.56
C ARG A 968 -13.05 24.44 28.80
N LEU A 969 -13.98 23.54 29.12
CA LEU A 969 -14.81 23.65 30.30
C LEU A 969 -13.96 23.48 31.57
N ARG A 970 -13.04 22.50 31.62
CA ARG A 970 -12.09 22.35 32.74
C ARG A 970 -11.28 23.61 32.98
N THR A 971 -10.75 24.22 31.91
CA THR A 971 -10.01 25.48 32.05
C THR A 971 -10.90 26.61 32.58
N SER A 972 -12.14 26.69 32.12
CA SER A 972 -13.13 27.66 32.61
C SER A 972 -13.47 27.44 34.09
N ILE A 973 -13.67 26.19 34.50
CA ILE A 973 -13.93 25.82 35.91
C ILE A 973 -12.74 26.20 36.78
N LEU A 974 -11.51 25.87 36.38
CA LEU A 974 -10.30 26.21 37.14
C LEU A 974 -10.09 27.72 37.29
N VAL A 975 -10.39 28.52 36.26
CA VAL A 975 -10.39 29.99 36.40
C VAL A 975 -11.42 30.45 37.41
N ASN A 976 -12.63 29.88 37.38
CA ASN A 976 -13.70 30.28 38.32
C ASN A 976 -13.42 29.80 39.75
N LEU A 977 -12.78 28.65 39.94
CA LEU A 977 -12.26 28.20 41.23
C LEU A 977 -11.24 29.21 41.75
N GLY A 978 -10.24 29.55 40.94
CA GLY A 978 -9.23 30.55 41.32
C GLY A 978 -9.86 31.89 41.68
N HIS A 979 -10.83 32.34 40.89
CA HIS A 979 -11.55 33.58 41.14
C HIS A 979 -12.40 33.54 42.41
N ASN A 980 -13.08 32.42 42.68
CA ASN A 980 -13.88 32.24 43.89
C ASN A 980 -13.01 32.24 45.16
N HIS A 981 -11.88 31.51 45.11
CA HIS A 981 -10.88 31.53 46.18
C HIS A 981 -10.37 32.95 46.44
N GLU A 982 -9.95 33.67 45.39
CA GLU A 982 -9.39 35.02 45.49
C GLU A 982 -10.42 36.04 46.02
N THR A 983 -11.65 36.02 45.49
CA THR A 983 -12.61 37.11 45.72
C THR A 983 -13.61 36.86 46.83
N ASN A 984 -14.16 35.64 46.95
CA ASN A 984 -15.23 35.34 47.90
C ASN A 984 -14.72 34.62 49.15
N LEU A 985 -13.78 33.69 49.00
CA LEU A 985 -13.21 32.94 50.14
C LEU A 985 -11.99 33.63 50.76
N LYS A 986 -11.41 34.62 50.07
CA LYS A 986 -10.18 35.34 50.49
C LYS A 986 -8.99 34.41 50.74
N ASP A 987 -8.88 33.38 49.91
CA ASP A 987 -7.84 32.34 49.96
C ASP A 987 -6.90 32.47 48.75
N ASP A 988 -5.88 33.33 48.89
CA ASP A 988 -4.88 33.55 47.83
C ASP A 988 -4.05 32.28 47.53
N ALA A 989 -3.88 31.37 48.49
CA ALA A 989 -3.13 30.13 48.31
C ALA A 989 -3.91 29.14 47.43
N GLY A 990 -5.19 28.91 47.74
CA GLY A 990 -6.09 28.10 46.91
C GLY A 990 -6.30 28.72 45.52
N ALA A 991 -6.39 30.04 45.43
CA ALA A 991 -6.52 30.75 44.16
C ALA A 991 -5.31 30.52 43.24
N LEU A 992 -4.10 30.69 43.78
CA LEU A 992 -2.86 30.46 43.06
C LEU A 992 -2.74 29.01 42.60
N ALA A 993 -3.09 28.04 43.46
CA ALA A 993 -3.09 26.62 43.12
C ALA A 993 -4.05 26.31 41.96
N ALA A 994 -5.28 26.83 42.00
CA ALA A 994 -6.28 26.62 40.94
C ALA A 994 -5.83 27.23 39.60
N TYR A 995 -5.32 28.46 39.58
CA TYR A 995 -4.84 29.10 38.35
C TYR A 995 -3.64 28.36 37.74
N ARG A 996 -2.69 27.92 38.56
CA ARG A 996 -1.49 27.18 38.11
C ARG A 996 -1.82 25.92 37.33
N ARG A 997 -2.86 25.18 37.74
CA ARG A 997 -3.34 23.98 37.05
C ARG A 997 -3.75 24.21 35.58
N ASN A 998 -3.99 25.45 35.17
CA ASN A 998 -4.31 25.77 33.78
C ASN A 998 -3.10 25.94 32.87
N PHE A 999 -1.90 26.21 33.41
CA PHE A 999 -0.74 26.59 32.60
C PHE A 999 0.57 25.88 32.97
N GLU A 1000 0.70 25.32 34.17
CA GLU A 1000 1.87 24.52 34.55
C GLU A 1000 1.92 23.22 33.75
N GLY A 1001 3.13 22.81 33.33
CA GLY A 1001 3.34 21.64 32.46
C GLY A 1001 3.05 21.86 30.97
N LYS A 1002 2.50 23.02 30.55
CA LYS A 1002 2.29 23.33 29.12
C LYS A 1002 3.53 23.95 28.48
N GLU A 1003 3.81 23.60 27.22
CA GLU A 1003 4.87 24.25 26.43
C GLU A 1003 4.47 25.65 25.94
N ARG A 1004 3.17 25.87 25.68
CA ARG A 1004 2.63 27.14 25.16
C ARG A 1004 1.28 27.49 25.79
N ILE A 1005 1.05 28.79 26.00
CA ILE A 1005 -0.22 29.36 26.42
C ILE A 1005 -0.95 29.96 25.21
N GLY A 1006 -2.22 29.60 25.03
CA GLY A 1006 -2.98 30.01 23.85
C GLY A 1006 -4.48 30.24 24.06
N GLY A 1007 -5.05 29.77 25.17
CA GLY A 1007 -6.47 29.96 25.49
C GLY A 1007 -6.74 31.21 26.31
N ALA A 1008 -7.89 31.87 26.06
CA ALA A 1008 -8.34 33.05 26.82
C ALA A 1008 -8.32 32.84 28.34
N GLU A 1009 -8.86 31.72 28.82
CA GLU A 1009 -8.90 31.37 30.25
C GLU A 1009 -7.50 30.98 30.79
N GLU A 1010 -6.61 30.46 29.95
CA GLU A 1010 -5.22 30.20 30.32
C GLU A 1010 -4.46 31.52 30.52
N PHE A 1011 -4.66 32.50 29.61
CA PHE A 1011 -4.10 33.84 29.76
C PHE A 1011 -4.58 34.50 31.05
N ARG A 1012 -5.88 34.41 31.37
CA ARG A 1012 -6.41 34.92 32.66
C ARG A 1012 -5.74 34.26 33.84
N SER A 1013 -5.60 32.93 33.81
CA SER A 1013 -4.97 32.19 34.92
C SER A 1013 -3.53 32.65 35.17
N VAL A 1014 -2.72 32.80 34.11
CA VAL A 1014 -1.34 33.30 34.22
C VAL A 1014 -1.32 34.73 34.78
N GLN A 1015 -2.17 35.59 34.24
CA GLN A 1015 -2.27 36.99 34.66
C GLN A 1015 -2.65 37.14 36.14
N GLN A 1016 -3.64 36.38 36.63
CA GLN A 1016 -4.05 36.43 38.03
C GLN A 1016 -3.04 35.77 38.97
N ALA A 1017 -2.45 34.63 38.58
CA ALA A 1017 -1.39 34.00 39.35
C ALA A 1017 -0.19 34.93 39.57
N ALA A 1018 0.22 35.66 38.52
CA ALA A 1018 1.30 36.64 38.63
C ALA A 1018 0.96 37.78 39.61
N ARG A 1019 -0.28 38.29 39.60
CA ARG A 1019 -0.72 39.33 40.54
C ARG A 1019 -0.72 38.84 41.98
N ILE A 1020 -1.22 37.63 42.24
CA ILE A 1020 -1.20 37.01 43.59
C ILE A 1020 0.25 36.90 44.09
N LEU A 1021 1.17 36.38 43.27
CA LEU A 1021 2.59 36.27 43.63
C LEU A 1021 3.20 37.62 43.98
N SER A 1022 2.85 38.66 43.24
CA SER A 1022 3.31 40.03 43.54
C SER A 1022 2.75 40.56 44.86
N ARG A 1023 1.46 40.32 45.17
CA ARG A 1023 0.86 40.68 46.47
C ARG A 1023 1.55 39.97 47.65
N GLN A 1024 2.06 38.75 47.42
CA GLN A 1024 2.83 37.98 48.40
C GLN A 1024 4.31 38.41 48.51
N GLY A 1025 4.74 39.48 47.82
CA GLY A 1025 6.13 39.94 47.81
C GLY A 1025 7.08 39.13 46.90
N LYS A 1026 6.57 38.15 46.15
CA LYS A 1026 7.36 37.29 45.24
C LYS A 1026 7.42 37.88 43.84
N HIS A 1027 8.02 39.06 43.73
CA HIS A 1027 7.95 39.88 42.51
C HIS A 1027 8.67 39.26 41.30
N ASP A 1028 9.82 38.61 41.50
CA ASP A 1028 10.53 37.94 40.42
C ASP A 1028 9.77 36.71 39.89
N ASP A 1029 9.16 35.93 40.79
CA ASP A 1029 8.29 34.81 40.42
C ASP A 1029 7.05 35.28 39.67
N ALA A 1030 6.50 36.44 40.04
CA ALA A 1030 5.37 37.06 39.34
C ALA A 1030 5.73 37.41 37.89
N LEU A 1031 6.89 38.05 37.67
CA LEU A 1031 7.38 38.39 36.34
C LEU A 1031 7.69 37.14 35.51
N LYS A 1032 8.33 36.13 36.12
CA LYS A 1032 8.59 34.83 35.47
C LYS A 1032 7.30 34.10 35.09
N THR A 1033 6.29 34.16 35.94
CA THR A 1033 4.97 33.59 35.66
C THR A 1033 4.31 34.31 34.48
N LEU A 1034 4.30 35.64 34.46
CA LEU A 1034 3.73 36.42 33.36
C LEU A 1034 4.46 36.17 32.03
N ALA A 1035 5.79 35.97 32.07
CA ALA A 1035 6.63 35.69 30.91
C ALA A 1035 6.30 34.35 30.20
N ARG A 1036 5.47 33.49 30.82
CA ARG A 1036 4.87 32.32 30.14
C ARG A 1036 3.96 32.73 28.97
N ILE A 1037 3.49 33.97 28.95
CA ILE A 1037 2.76 34.57 27.82
C ILE A 1037 3.78 35.25 26.90
N ASP A 1038 3.94 34.74 25.69
CA ASP A 1038 4.66 35.45 24.63
C ASP A 1038 3.80 36.63 24.14
N ALA A 1039 3.98 37.79 24.78
CA ALA A 1039 3.23 39.01 24.52
C ALA A 1039 3.40 39.53 23.09
N VAL A 1040 4.52 39.24 22.43
CA VAL A 1040 4.80 39.68 21.05
C VAL A 1040 3.90 38.95 20.06
N LYS A 1041 3.64 37.66 20.30
CA LYS A 1041 2.76 36.83 19.47
C LYS A 1041 1.27 36.98 19.76
N GLN A 1042 0.87 37.81 20.74
CA GLN A 1042 -0.54 38.08 21.02
C GLN A 1042 -1.10 39.20 20.15
N THR A 1043 -2.43 39.24 20.00
CA THR A 1043 -3.15 40.29 19.26
C THR A 1043 -4.30 40.86 20.11
N GLY A 1044 -4.74 42.08 19.76
CA GLY A 1044 -5.86 42.76 20.43
C GLY A 1044 -5.65 42.99 21.93
N SER A 1045 -6.75 42.94 22.68
CA SER A 1045 -6.79 43.31 24.11
C SER A 1045 -5.84 42.51 24.98
N TRP A 1046 -5.60 41.22 24.68
CA TRP A 1046 -4.71 40.36 25.46
C TRP A 1046 -3.28 40.87 25.48
N ARG A 1047 -2.78 41.39 24.36
CA ARG A 1047 -1.45 41.98 24.26
C ARG A 1047 -1.36 43.23 25.12
N ALA A 1048 -2.33 44.14 25.00
CA ALA A 1048 -2.36 45.38 25.75
C ALA A 1048 -2.46 45.12 27.27
N THR A 1049 -3.35 44.24 27.71
CA THR A 1049 -3.52 43.90 29.14
C THR A 1049 -2.30 43.19 29.73
N THR A 1050 -1.58 42.37 28.94
CA THR A 1050 -0.39 41.68 29.43
C THR A 1050 0.73 42.66 29.71
N TYR A 1051 0.96 43.64 28.83
CA TYR A 1051 1.93 44.71 29.07
C TYR A 1051 1.53 45.62 30.24
N ALA A 1052 0.24 45.91 30.39
CA ALA A 1052 -0.21 46.71 31.52
C ALA A 1052 0.05 46.01 32.87
N ILE A 1053 -0.24 44.71 32.94
CA ILE A 1053 0.07 43.89 34.12
C ILE A 1053 1.59 43.80 34.32
N GLN A 1054 2.38 43.66 33.25
CA GLN A 1054 3.84 43.68 33.35
C GLN A 1054 4.33 45.00 33.98
N GLY A 1055 3.76 46.13 33.59
CA GLY A 1055 4.03 47.43 34.21
C GLY A 1055 3.71 47.44 35.71
N ASP A 1056 2.54 46.94 36.10
CA ASP A 1056 2.13 46.84 37.51
C ASP A 1056 3.11 46.00 38.34
N LEU A 1057 3.51 44.86 37.80
CA LEU A 1057 4.45 43.95 38.45
C LEU A 1057 5.86 44.57 38.58
N LEU A 1058 6.34 45.25 37.54
CA LEU A 1058 7.65 45.92 37.56
C LEU A 1058 7.64 47.12 38.52
N THR A 1059 6.53 47.85 38.64
CA THR A 1059 6.37 48.89 39.65
C THR A 1059 6.46 48.32 41.06
N ALA A 1060 5.75 47.21 41.34
CA ALA A 1060 5.80 46.54 42.63
C ALA A 1060 7.21 46.00 42.96
N ALA A 1061 7.98 45.59 41.95
CA ALA A 1061 9.37 45.14 42.08
C ALA A 1061 10.40 46.28 42.22
N GLY A 1062 9.98 47.56 42.24
CA GLY A 1062 10.89 48.71 42.29
C GLY A 1062 11.60 49.04 40.96
N ARG A 1063 11.28 48.36 39.85
CA ARG A 1063 11.90 48.50 38.53
C ARG A 1063 11.22 49.58 37.68
N LYS A 1064 11.24 50.82 38.17
CA LYS A 1064 10.44 51.94 37.65
C LYS A 1064 10.66 52.25 36.16
N GLN A 1065 11.91 52.21 35.68
CA GLN A 1065 12.21 52.51 34.26
C GLN A 1065 11.63 51.44 33.32
N GLU A 1066 11.73 50.17 33.69
CA GLU A 1066 11.17 49.07 32.90
C GLU A 1066 9.64 49.07 32.94
N ALA A 1067 9.05 49.42 34.09
CA ALA A 1067 7.61 49.59 34.23
C ALA A 1067 7.07 50.66 33.27
N ARG A 1068 7.78 51.80 33.14
CA ARG A 1068 7.43 52.88 32.20
C ARG A 1068 7.37 52.38 30.76
N VAL A 1069 8.38 51.60 30.33
CA VAL A 1069 8.43 51.01 28.99
C VAL A 1069 7.27 50.02 28.78
N ALA A 1070 6.95 49.19 29.77
CA ALA A 1070 5.82 48.25 29.68
C ALA A 1070 4.47 48.97 29.56
N TYR A 1071 4.25 50.03 30.33
CA TYR A 1071 3.04 50.86 30.25
C TYR A 1071 2.88 51.58 28.91
N GLN A 1072 3.96 52.17 28.38
CA GLN A 1072 3.96 52.76 27.04
C GLN A 1072 3.63 51.72 25.96
N ASN A 1073 4.21 50.52 26.09
CA ASN A 1073 3.87 49.40 25.22
C ASN A 1073 2.41 48.97 25.36
N ALA A 1074 1.78 49.09 26.53
CA ALA A 1074 0.37 48.77 26.71
C ALA A 1074 -0.57 49.78 26.02
N LEU A 1075 -0.30 51.09 26.18
CA LEU A 1075 -1.08 52.17 25.57
C LEU A 1075 -0.98 52.17 24.04
N ALA A 1076 0.18 51.78 23.50
CA ALA A 1076 0.42 51.70 22.06
C ALA A 1076 -0.28 50.50 21.36
N LYS A 1077 -1.03 49.65 22.08
CA LYS A 1077 -1.72 48.47 21.49
C LYS A 1077 -3.23 48.63 21.49
N PRO A 1078 -3.92 48.20 20.41
CA PRO A 1078 -5.37 48.31 20.32
C PRO A 1078 -6.07 47.38 21.31
N GLY A 1079 -7.22 47.83 21.84
CA GLY A 1079 -8.10 47.02 22.67
C GLY A 1079 -7.81 47.03 24.17
N LEU A 1080 -7.00 47.97 24.67
CA LEU A 1080 -6.88 48.21 26.10
C LEU A 1080 -8.21 48.78 26.67
N PRO A 1081 -8.78 48.24 27.75
CA PRO A 1081 -9.98 48.81 28.35
C PRO A 1081 -9.78 50.26 28.81
N LYS A 1082 -10.79 51.12 28.65
CA LYS A 1082 -10.71 52.55 29.01
C LYS A 1082 -10.25 52.77 30.46
N THR A 1083 -10.74 51.97 31.40
CA THR A 1083 -10.34 52.02 32.81
C THR A 1083 -8.87 51.70 33.05
N TRP A 1084 -8.29 50.84 32.21
CA TRP A 1084 -6.86 50.50 32.23
C TRP A 1084 -6.04 51.62 31.60
N HIS A 1085 -6.53 52.23 30.53
CA HIS A 1085 -5.87 53.37 29.87
C HIS A 1085 -5.68 54.54 30.85
N GLU A 1086 -6.77 55.00 31.47
CA GLU A 1086 -6.77 56.11 32.43
C GLU A 1086 -5.88 55.80 33.65
N ALA A 1087 -5.91 54.57 34.15
CA ALA A 1087 -5.09 54.15 35.29
C ALA A 1087 -3.59 54.12 34.96
N ILE A 1088 -3.22 53.76 33.72
CA ILE A 1088 -1.82 53.74 33.28
C ILE A 1088 -1.31 55.16 33.03
N GLU A 1089 -2.10 56.03 32.40
CA GLU A 1089 -1.73 57.44 32.19
C GLU A 1089 -1.43 58.14 33.51
N LYS A 1090 -2.26 57.90 34.54
CA LYS A 1090 -2.03 58.43 35.89
C LYS A 1090 -0.76 57.88 36.57
N LYS A 1091 -0.30 56.68 36.21
CA LYS A 1091 0.93 56.06 36.75
C LYS A 1091 2.20 56.53 36.01
N LEU A 1092 2.03 57.11 34.81
CA LEU A 1092 3.12 57.64 33.98
C LEU A 1092 3.40 59.12 34.21
N GLN A 1093 2.42 59.85 34.76
CA GLN A 1093 2.56 61.17 35.38
C GLN A 1093 3.22 61.03 36.74
#